data_AF-A0A927VJE7-F1
#
_entry.id   AF-A0A927VJE7-F1
#
_cell.length_a   1.000
_cell.length_b   1.000
_cell.length_c   1.000
_cell.angle_alpha   90.00
_cell.angle_beta   90.00
_cell.angle_gamma   90.00
#
_symmetry.space_group_name_H-M   'P 1'
#
loop_
_entity.id
_entity.type
_entity.pdbx_description
1 polymer ?
#
loop_
_entity_poly.entity_id
_entity_poly.type
_entity_poly.pdbx_seq_one_letter_code
_entity_poly.pdbx_strand_id
1 'polypeptide(L)'
;MKKIIASLMIITASLLLATAVGADNTMDDISDDELPGEEEHVHELVCIEESTPSCTESGHLGYWICEGCGKYFSDQEGTEINDPVAWLTEGGDGYLAPEGHVLVEVEEKAADCVEDGFVHHWECSACGSLFSDDAGEAELSIEDAVIAKLGHSYESKVTKEATCADEGEITYTCERCRDSYTETIPRTDHELQNGKCIKCGGKEDVVRKNDGGWYYVIAGDIQYDYTGIKHNSNGWWRIVNGKVDFDCESVEKNEYGWWYISGGKVQFGYTGIKPNENGWWRIVNGKVDFNCNSVEHNENGWWYIRGGQVDFDYTGIAHNSNGWWRIVNGKVDFSCNSVEENEYGWWYIEGGKVQFGYTGIKPNKNGWWRIVNGKVDFSCNSVEHNENGWWYIKGGKVQFDYTGVARNEYGWWYCSNGKVLFNYNGVGSNRNGNWLVSNGKVTFSQNGVVNGGDGNWYYAKNGKVLPVTGFYSNSNGTWYLVGGKVNFYFTGTAKCGSDTRYVVNGRVQDPYGISSDNSQKYFVVFGDSVGEGLGLVGDINLRHTTLISEALNLREYNFSKSAAGYLYESRGDGLPTYLDELNNIAKNAMTQSQIANTCVVLIEGGLNDYLQYQNWGYGDDPEEYLKTSVKNFISAVRSTYTNADIYFAYGEGTSRRWADANTELISEYETAIGSVYDAVKDSAGVNMVDGNNGNAYYFYNMLGQNDSYYLDGYHPSVAGHRIMADKFLNMFTK
;
A
#
# COMPACT_ATOMS: atom_id res chain seq x y z
N MET A 1 -17.96 -71.80 31.95
CA MET A 1 -17.51 -73.21 32.07
C MET A 1 -16.97 -73.58 30.69
N LYS A 2 -15.70 -73.91 30.42
CA LYS A 2 -14.55 -74.40 31.21
C LYS A 2 -14.76 -75.74 31.93
N LYS A 3 -14.09 -76.78 31.37
CA LYS A 3 -13.72 -78.12 31.90
C LYS A 3 -14.85 -79.17 31.92
N ILE A 4 -14.81 -80.24 31.11
CA ILE A 4 -13.92 -81.46 31.03
C ILE A 4 -14.40 -82.56 32.03
N ILE A 5 -14.19 -83.83 31.63
CA ILE A 5 -14.25 -85.11 32.38
C ILE A 5 -15.58 -85.88 32.17
N ALA A 6 -15.62 -87.19 31.85
CA ALA A 6 -14.65 -88.13 31.23
C ALA A 6 -15.42 -89.46 30.89
N SER A 7 -14.66 -90.51 30.51
CA SER A 7 -15.11 -91.89 30.22
C SER A 7 -15.70 -92.11 28.82
N LEU A 8 -15.43 -93.22 28.11
CA LEU A 8 -14.70 -94.45 28.47
C LEU A 8 -13.65 -94.83 27.39
N MET A 9 -12.81 -95.82 27.68
CA MET A 9 -11.68 -96.29 26.88
C MET A 9 -11.69 -97.83 26.86
N ILE A 10 -11.16 -98.44 25.78
CA ILE A 10 -10.83 -99.89 25.63
C ILE A 10 -12.00 -100.80 25.18
N ILE A 11 -11.64 -101.83 24.37
CA ILE A 11 -12.45 -102.82 23.61
C ILE A 11 -13.01 -102.25 22.29
N THR A 12 -12.83 -102.84 21.08
CA THR A 12 -11.87 -103.83 20.51
C THR A 12 -11.57 -103.40 19.05
N ALA A 13 -10.34 -103.49 18.52
CA ALA A 13 -9.70 -104.65 17.86
C ALA A 13 -10.50 -105.35 16.73
N SER A 14 -10.18 -104.96 15.48
CA SER A 14 -10.18 -105.81 14.26
C SER A 14 -11.47 -106.50 13.78
N LEU A 15 -11.94 -106.17 12.58
CA LEU A 15 -11.57 -106.90 11.34
C LEU A 15 -12.60 -106.65 10.21
N LEU A 16 -12.20 -105.96 9.14
CA LEU A 16 -12.77 -106.16 7.80
C LEU A 16 -11.78 -105.65 6.75
N LEU A 17 -10.87 -106.54 6.35
CA LEU A 17 -9.87 -106.30 5.33
C LEU A 17 -10.27 -107.05 4.05
N ALA A 18 -10.57 -106.32 2.98
CA ALA A 18 -10.59 -106.82 1.61
C ALA A 18 -9.74 -105.84 0.78
N THR A 19 -8.42 -106.06 0.64
CA THR A 19 -7.75 -106.96 -0.32
C THR A 19 -8.01 -106.63 -1.80
N ALA A 20 -7.06 -106.75 -2.72
CA ALA A 20 -5.59 -106.65 -2.65
C ALA A 20 -5.05 -106.64 -4.09
N VAL A 21 -3.96 -105.91 -4.38
CA VAL A 21 -3.01 -106.29 -5.43
C VAL A 21 -1.59 -106.04 -4.93
N GLY A 22 -0.84 -107.12 -4.71
CA GLY A 22 0.54 -107.07 -4.19
C GLY A 22 1.05 -108.42 -3.66
N ALA A 23 1.14 -109.43 -4.54
CA ALA A 23 2.09 -110.57 -4.60
C ALA A 23 2.94 -110.97 -3.34
N ASP A 24 3.20 -112.25 -2.98
CA ASP A 24 2.85 -113.57 -3.58
C ASP A 24 3.13 -114.76 -2.60
N ASN A 25 2.32 -115.82 -2.67
CA ASN A 25 2.49 -117.27 -2.33
C ASN A 25 3.18 -117.86 -1.04
N THR A 26 2.38 -118.69 -0.31
CA THR A 26 2.66 -120.07 0.24
C THR A 26 3.67 -120.25 1.42
N MET A 27 3.66 -121.28 2.29
CA MET A 27 3.03 -122.64 2.34
C MET A 27 2.92 -123.16 3.82
N ASP A 28 2.25 -124.31 4.06
CA ASP A 28 1.74 -124.77 5.38
C ASP A 28 2.66 -125.58 6.36
N ASP A 29 2.30 -125.49 7.65
CA ASP A 29 2.22 -126.46 8.78
C ASP A 29 3.38 -127.29 9.44
N ILE A 30 3.36 -127.17 10.79
CA ILE A 30 3.52 -128.16 11.90
C ILE A 30 4.87 -128.88 12.17
N SER A 31 5.15 -129.06 13.47
CA SER A 31 6.23 -129.84 14.07
C SER A 31 5.80 -130.47 15.41
N ASP A 32 6.35 -131.65 15.75
CA ASP A 32 6.18 -132.35 17.04
C ASP A 32 7.50 -133.02 17.47
N ASP A 33 7.78 -133.14 18.78
CA ASP A 33 8.39 -134.33 19.45
C ASP A 33 8.64 -134.14 20.98
N GLU A 34 7.66 -134.61 21.77
CA GLU A 34 7.73 -135.60 22.89
C GLU A 34 8.54 -135.45 24.24
N LEU A 35 7.89 -135.99 25.30
CA LEU A 35 8.36 -136.50 26.63
C LEU A 35 8.67 -135.52 27.80
N PRO A 36 8.52 -135.95 29.09
CA PRO A 36 7.49 -136.82 29.71
C PRO A 36 6.84 -136.16 30.97
N GLY A 37 5.87 -136.82 31.65
CA GLY A 37 5.05 -136.21 32.72
C GLY A 37 5.37 -136.58 34.19
N GLU A 38 4.82 -135.79 35.13
CA GLU A 38 4.83 -135.97 36.60
C GLU A 38 3.54 -135.39 37.26
N GLU A 39 3.04 -136.09 38.29
CA GLU A 39 2.09 -135.78 39.41
C GLU A 39 0.89 -134.79 39.32
N GLU A 40 -0.17 -135.09 40.10
CA GLU A 40 -1.45 -134.35 40.17
C GLU A 40 -1.35 -132.99 40.90
N HIS A 41 -2.10 -131.97 40.44
CA HIS A 41 -2.27 -130.69 41.14
C HIS A 41 -3.67 -130.55 41.77
N VAL A 42 -3.78 -129.75 42.83
CA VAL A 42 -5.04 -129.44 43.51
C VAL A 42 -5.68 -128.21 42.88
N HIS A 43 -6.99 -128.25 42.61
CA HIS A 43 -7.73 -127.11 42.06
C HIS A 43 -7.95 -126.00 43.11
N GLU A 44 -7.64 -124.76 42.73
CA GLU A 44 -7.97 -123.53 43.45
C GLU A 44 -8.98 -122.75 42.60
N LEU A 45 -10.19 -122.55 43.11
CA LEU A 45 -11.36 -122.07 42.34
C LEU A 45 -11.66 -120.59 42.62
N VAL A 46 -11.76 -119.79 41.56
CA VAL A 46 -12.12 -118.37 41.59
C VAL A 46 -13.58 -118.19 41.13
N CYS A 47 -14.39 -117.43 41.87
CA CYS A 47 -15.79 -117.17 41.55
C CYS A 47 -15.94 -116.00 40.56
N ILE A 48 -16.83 -116.18 39.58
CA ILE A 48 -17.42 -115.16 38.71
C ILE A 48 -18.86 -114.96 39.19
N GLU A 49 -19.19 -113.74 39.59
CA GLU A 49 -20.50 -113.37 40.12
C GLU A 49 -21.61 -113.47 39.06
N GLU A 50 -22.86 -113.61 39.49
CA GLU A 50 -24.02 -113.56 38.60
C GLU A 50 -24.23 -112.16 37.99
N SER A 51 -24.65 -112.12 36.73
CA SER A 51 -25.08 -110.91 36.03
C SER A 51 -26.59 -110.98 35.80
N THR A 52 -27.33 -109.94 36.20
CA THR A 52 -28.78 -109.88 35.97
C THR A 52 -29.09 -109.37 34.57
N PRO A 53 -30.11 -109.93 33.88
CA PRO A 53 -30.52 -109.46 32.56
C PRO A 53 -31.08 -108.03 32.60
N SER A 54 -31.02 -107.34 31.45
CA SER A 54 -31.71 -106.08 31.20
C SER A 54 -32.85 -106.28 30.19
N CYS A 55 -33.52 -105.20 29.75
CA CYS A 55 -34.55 -105.32 28.70
C CYS A 55 -34.03 -105.95 27.40
N THR A 56 -32.74 -105.77 27.07
CA THR A 56 -32.15 -106.19 25.78
C THR A 56 -30.90 -107.08 25.91
N GLU A 57 -30.21 -107.06 27.06
CA GLU A 57 -29.00 -107.87 27.28
C GLU A 57 -29.27 -109.04 28.24
N SER A 58 -28.76 -110.21 27.88
CA SER A 58 -28.86 -111.42 28.71
C SER A 58 -27.91 -111.37 29.91
N GLY A 59 -28.37 -111.88 31.04
CA GLY A 59 -27.55 -112.16 32.21
C GLY A 59 -26.93 -113.56 32.19
N HIS A 60 -26.24 -113.91 33.27
CA HIS A 60 -25.76 -115.26 33.52
C HIS A 60 -25.72 -115.56 35.02
N LEU A 61 -25.86 -116.83 35.39
CA LEU A 61 -25.61 -117.29 36.76
C LEU A 61 -24.12 -117.19 37.10
N GLY A 62 -23.81 -117.16 38.40
CA GLY A 62 -22.44 -117.23 38.88
C GLY A 62 -21.82 -118.61 38.63
N TYR A 63 -20.52 -118.64 38.34
CA TYR A 63 -19.75 -119.85 38.06
C TYR A 63 -18.31 -119.70 38.53
N TRP A 64 -17.54 -120.79 38.58
CA TRP A 64 -16.16 -120.80 39.08
C TRP A 64 -15.17 -121.21 37.99
N ILE A 65 -13.93 -120.74 38.07
CA ILE A 65 -12.82 -121.08 37.17
C ILE A 65 -11.61 -121.50 38.00
N CYS A 66 -10.93 -122.59 37.62
CA CYS A 66 -9.61 -122.92 38.18
C CYS A 66 -8.51 -122.28 37.33
N GLU A 67 -7.87 -121.22 37.83
CA GLU A 67 -6.77 -120.53 37.12
C GLU A 67 -5.58 -121.47 36.80
N GLY A 68 -5.38 -122.53 37.59
CA GLY A 68 -4.31 -123.51 37.38
C GLY A 68 -4.48 -124.43 36.17
N CYS A 69 -5.71 -124.62 35.66
CA CYS A 69 -5.98 -125.56 34.56
C CYS A 69 -6.97 -125.06 33.49
N GLY A 70 -7.59 -123.90 33.68
CA GLY A 70 -8.57 -123.32 32.75
C GLY A 70 -9.93 -124.01 32.71
N LYS A 71 -10.19 -124.98 33.59
CA LYS A 71 -11.51 -125.62 33.72
C LYS A 71 -12.50 -124.72 34.45
N TYR A 72 -13.77 -124.85 34.07
CA TYR A 72 -14.90 -124.12 34.63
C TYR A 72 -15.73 -125.08 35.50
N PHE A 73 -16.39 -124.54 36.51
CA PHE A 73 -17.12 -125.30 37.51
C PHE A 73 -18.43 -124.58 37.87
N SER A 74 -19.50 -125.34 38.09
CA SER A 74 -20.85 -124.80 38.36
C SER A 74 -21.11 -124.54 39.84
N ASP A 75 -20.19 -124.93 40.71
CA ASP A 75 -20.25 -124.77 42.15
C ASP A 75 -18.82 -124.68 42.75
N GLN A 76 -18.74 -124.37 44.05
CA GLN A 76 -17.49 -124.29 44.79
C GLN A 76 -16.94 -125.68 45.16
N GLU A 77 -17.80 -126.71 45.13
CA GLU A 77 -17.50 -128.12 45.39
C GLU A 77 -16.71 -128.80 44.26
N GLY A 78 -16.67 -128.21 43.06
CA GLY A 78 -15.83 -128.66 41.95
C GLY A 78 -16.56 -129.48 40.88
N THR A 79 -17.86 -129.25 40.67
CA THR A 79 -18.63 -129.85 39.56
C THR A 79 -18.25 -129.22 38.22
N GLU A 80 -17.43 -129.92 37.43
CA GLU A 80 -16.87 -129.43 36.16
C GLU A 80 -17.93 -129.15 35.07
N ILE A 81 -17.91 -127.93 34.54
CA ILE A 81 -18.66 -127.53 33.34
C ILE A 81 -17.83 -127.92 32.12
N ASN A 82 -18.21 -129.04 31.48
CA ASN A 82 -17.47 -129.62 30.35
C ASN A 82 -17.54 -128.78 29.07
N ASP A 83 -18.56 -127.94 28.90
CA ASP A 83 -18.69 -126.98 27.79
C ASP A 83 -19.19 -125.63 28.33
N PRO A 84 -18.27 -124.70 28.69
CA PRO A 84 -18.62 -123.41 29.27
C PRO A 84 -19.34 -122.49 28.28
N VAL A 85 -19.12 -122.68 26.98
CA VAL A 85 -19.74 -121.86 25.94
C VAL A 85 -21.19 -122.28 25.77
N ALA A 86 -21.48 -123.59 25.73
CA ALA A 86 -22.85 -124.08 25.71
C ALA A 86 -23.61 -123.78 27.02
N TRP A 87 -22.92 -123.69 28.16
CA TRP A 87 -23.53 -123.37 29.46
C TRP A 87 -23.93 -121.89 29.60
N LEU A 88 -23.16 -120.97 29.01
CA LEU A 88 -23.39 -119.51 29.04
C LEU A 88 -24.18 -118.95 27.83
N THR A 89 -24.53 -119.78 26.85
CA THR A 89 -25.33 -119.35 25.67
C THR A 89 -26.80 -119.73 25.81
N GLU A 90 -27.64 -119.15 24.94
CA GLU A 90 -29.10 -119.29 24.99
C GLU A 90 -29.55 -120.76 25.04
N GLY A 91 -30.24 -121.14 26.14
CA GLY A 91 -30.68 -122.51 26.41
C GLY A 91 -29.73 -123.35 27.28
N GLY A 92 -28.56 -122.83 27.65
CA GLY A 92 -27.67 -123.41 28.66
C GLY A 92 -28.12 -123.11 30.09
N ASP A 93 -27.79 -123.99 31.04
CA ASP A 93 -28.22 -123.88 32.45
C ASP A 93 -27.70 -122.63 33.17
N GLY A 94 -26.67 -121.96 32.63
CA GLY A 94 -26.08 -120.73 33.18
C GLY A 94 -26.58 -119.43 32.55
N TYR A 95 -27.43 -119.48 31.52
CA TYR A 95 -27.89 -118.32 30.76
C TYR A 95 -29.19 -117.73 31.35
N LEU A 96 -29.25 -116.41 31.50
CA LEU A 96 -30.46 -115.68 31.88
C LEU A 96 -30.94 -114.81 30.71
N ALA A 97 -32.10 -115.12 30.15
CA ALA A 97 -32.67 -114.36 29.04
C ALA A 97 -32.95 -112.88 29.40
N PRO A 98 -32.89 -111.94 28.45
CA PRO A 98 -33.31 -110.56 28.66
C PRO A 98 -34.73 -110.48 29.23
N GLU A 99 -35.00 -109.49 30.09
CA GLU A 99 -36.33 -109.30 30.71
C GLU A 99 -37.40 -108.81 29.72
N GLY A 100 -36.98 -108.28 28.57
CA GLY A 100 -37.86 -107.65 27.58
C GLY A 100 -38.34 -106.25 27.98
N HIS A 101 -39.14 -105.62 27.11
CA HIS A 101 -39.72 -104.30 27.36
C HIS A 101 -41.10 -104.39 28.00
N VAL A 102 -41.33 -103.64 29.08
CA VAL A 102 -42.65 -103.51 29.74
C VAL A 102 -43.32 -102.23 29.24
N LEU A 103 -44.01 -102.35 28.11
CA LEU A 103 -44.59 -101.24 27.37
C LEU A 103 -45.91 -100.72 27.97
N VAL A 104 -46.05 -99.40 28.00
CA VAL A 104 -47.27 -98.66 28.36
C VAL A 104 -47.71 -97.85 27.14
N GLU A 105 -48.95 -98.02 26.71
CA GLU A 105 -49.51 -97.30 25.56
C GLU A 105 -49.75 -95.81 25.88
N VAL A 106 -49.32 -94.93 24.97
CA VAL A 106 -49.51 -93.48 25.02
C VAL A 106 -50.31 -93.04 23.79
N GLU A 107 -51.56 -92.71 24.02
CA GLU A 107 -52.51 -92.21 23.02
C GLU A 107 -52.03 -90.91 22.36
N GLU A 108 -52.36 -90.71 21.08
CA GLU A 108 -51.96 -89.52 20.34
C GLU A 108 -52.55 -88.22 20.95
N LYS A 109 -51.72 -87.19 21.06
CA LYS A 109 -52.12 -85.84 21.49
C LYS A 109 -51.73 -84.84 20.42
N ALA A 110 -52.72 -84.21 19.78
CA ALA A 110 -52.44 -83.10 18.86
C ALA A 110 -51.76 -81.92 19.59
N ALA A 111 -50.76 -81.31 18.94
CA ALA A 111 -50.08 -80.13 19.46
C ALA A 111 -50.98 -78.88 19.42
N ASP A 112 -50.80 -77.96 20.38
CA ASP A 112 -51.54 -76.70 20.43
C ASP A 112 -50.61 -75.48 20.25
N CYS A 113 -51.04 -74.29 20.70
CA CYS A 113 -50.25 -73.06 20.55
C CYS A 113 -49.11 -72.92 21.58
N VAL A 114 -49.20 -73.65 22.70
CA VAL A 114 -48.38 -73.49 23.91
C VAL A 114 -47.68 -74.80 24.27
N GLU A 115 -48.39 -75.92 24.18
CA GLU A 115 -47.91 -77.28 24.46
C GLU A 115 -47.61 -78.07 23.19
N ASP A 116 -46.53 -78.85 23.24
CA ASP A 116 -46.22 -79.84 22.22
C ASP A 116 -47.23 -81.02 22.30
N GLY A 117 -47.42 -81.67 21.16
CA GLY A 117 -48.19 -82.89 21.01
C GLY A 117 -47.28 -84.11 20.84
N PHE A 118 -47.89 -85.29 20.71
CA PHE A 118 -47.20 -86.55 20.51
C PHE A 118 -48.01 -87.45 19.57
N VAL A 119 -47.34 -88.23 18.74
CA VAL A 119 -47.99 -89.32 17.99
C VAL A 119 -48.32 -90.49 18.93
N HIS A 120 -49.19 -91.41 18.50
CA HIS A 120 -49.44 -92.67 19.21
C HIS A 120 -48.14 -93.49 19.27
N HIS A 121 -47.76 -93.92 20.48
CA HIS A 121 -46.53 -94.68 20.74
C HIS A 121 -46.65 -95.48 22.03
N TRP A 122 -45.66 -96.33 22.31
CA TRP A 122 -45.55 -97.08 23.55
C TRP A 122 -44.26 -96.70 24.29
N GLU A 123 -44.33 -96.43 25.59
CA GLU A 123 -43.17 -96.12 26.43
C GLU A 123 -42.81 -97.33 27.30
N CYS A 124 -41.56 -97.78 27.29
CA CYS A 124 -41.10 -98.82 28.20
C CYS A 124 -40.96 -98.25 29.62
N SER A 125 -41.85 -98.67 30.52
CA SER A 125 -41.88 -98.23 31.92
C SER A 125 -40.61 -98.53 32.74
N ALA A 126 -39.74 -99.42 32.24
CA ALA A 126 -38.46 -99.77 32.86
C ALA A 126 -37.26 -98.93 32.37
N CYS A 127 -37.21 -98.55 31.09
CA CYS A 127 -36.04 -97.87 30.48
C CYS A 127 -36.32 -96.51 29.83
N GLY A 128 -37.59 -96.15 29.60
CA GLY A 128 -37.99 -94.88 28.97
C GLY A 128 -37.80 -94.82 27.44
N SER A 129 -37.35 -95.90 26.79
CA SER A 129 -37.37 -96.00 25.32
C SER A 129 -38.81 -95.96 24.80
N LEU A 130 -39.02 -95.27 23.68
CA LEU A 130 -40.30 -95.16 22.98
C LEU A 130 -40.32 -96.16 21.83
N PHE A 131 -41.49 -96.69 21.49
CA PHE A 131 -41.68 -97.68 20.43
C PHE A 131 -42.90 -97.32 19.59
N SER A 132 -42.85 -97.70 18.31
CA SER A 132 -43.94 -97.48 17.35
C SER A 132 -44.90 -98.69 17.21
N ASP A 133 -44.69 -99.71 18.05
CA ASP A 133 -45.44 -100.97 18.08
C ASP A 133 -45.56 -101.50 19.53
N ASP A 134 -46.49 -102.43 19.74
CA ASP A 134 -46.78 -103.06 21.03
C ASP A 134 -45.91 -104.28 21.37
N ALA A 135 -45.01 -104.70 20.47
CA ALA A 135 -44.05 -105.78 20.70
C ALA A 135 -42.66 -105.27 21.17
N GLY A 136 -42.36 -103.99 20.93
CA GLY A 136 -41.09 -103.36 21.28
C GLY A 136 -39.97 -103.63 20.27
N GLU A 137 -40.31 -103.93 19.02
CA GLU A 137 -39.34 -104.27 17.97
C GLU A 137 -38.87 -103.04 17.16
N ALA A 138 -39.67 -101.97 17.10
CA ALA A 138 -39.37 -100.74 16.36
C ALA A 138 -39.28 -99.52 17.30
N GLU A 139 -38.10 -99.34 17.90
CA GLU A 139 -37.75 -98.18 18.73
C GLU A 139 -37.92 -96.87 17.94
N LEU A 140 -38.58 -95.89 18.58
CA LEU A 140 -38.95 -94.58 18.05
C LEU A 140 -38.11 -93.51 18.75
N SER A 141 -37.57 -92.56 17.97
CA SER A 141 -36.84 -91.43 18.57
C SER A 141 -37.78 -90.45 19.26
N ILE A 142 -37.28 -89.71 20.26
CA ILE A 142 -38.07 -88.64 20.91
C ILE A 142 -38.45 -87.56 19.87
N GLU A 143 -37.55 -87.25 18.94
CA GLU A 143 -37.78 -86.29 17.86
C GLU A 143 -38.89 -86.71 16.89
N ASP A 144 -39.06 -88.02 16.62
CA ASP A 144 -40.13 -88.56 15.79
C ASP A 144 -41.44 -88.74 16.58
N ALA A 145 -41.35 -88.90 17.91
CA ALA A 145 -42.51 -89.02 18.80
C ALA A 145 -43.20 -87.67 19.07
N VAL A 146 -42.45 -86.55 19.09
CA VAL A 146 -42.95 -85.21 19.45
C VAL A 146 -43.47 -84.42 18.25
N ILE A 147 -44.72 -83.96 18.33
CA ILE A 147 -45.30 -82.98 17.42
C ILE A 147 -45.07 -81.58 18.01
N ALA A 148 -44.14 -80.82 17.44
CA ALA A 148 -43.84 -79.47 17.93
C ALA A 148 -45.08 -78.54 17.92
N LYS A 149 -45.23 -77.74 18.98
CA LYS A 149 -46.30 -76.75 19.13
C LYS A 149 -46.40 -75.79 17.95
N LEU A 150 -47.65 -75.47 17.61
CA LEU A 150 -48.02 -74.68 16.43
C LEU A 150 -47.61 -73.20 16.52
N GLY A 151 -47.31 -72.73 17.73
CA GLY A 151 -47.14 -71.30 18.05
C GLY A 151 -48.40 -70.47 17.83
N HIS A 152 -48.30 -69.18 18.11
CA HIS A 152 -49.41 -68.24 17.93
C HIS A 152 -49.45 -67.70 16.49
N SER A 153 -50.64 -67.68 15.89
CA SER A 153 -50.94 -67.01 14.62
C SER A 153 -51.80 -65.79 14.91
N TYR A 154 -51.17 -64.63 15.10
CA TYR A 154 -51.84 -63.40 15.53
C TYR A 154 -52.39 -62.61 14.33
N GLU A 155 -53.72 -62.45 14.29
CA GLU A 155 -54.34 -61.38 13.50
C GLU A 155 -54.38 -60.08 14.30
N SER A 156 -54.20 -58.94 13.63
CA SER A 156 -54.22 -57.62 14.27
C SER A 156 -55.49 -56.84 13.90
N LYS A 157 -56.03 -56.08 14.85
CA LYS A 157 -57.22 -55.24 14.67
C LYS A 157 -57.10 -53.97 15.51
N VAL A 158 -57.27 -52.81 14.88
CA VAL A 158 -57.40 -51.54 15.60
C VAL A 158 -58.67 -51.59 16.45
N THR A 159 -58.52 -51.53 17.77
CA THR A 159 -59.60 -51.51 18.75
C THR A 159 -59.97 -50.10 19.17
N LYS A 160 -59.02 -49.16 19.09
CA LYS A 160 -59.22 -47.73 19.30
C LYS A 160 -58.40 -46.94 18.28
N GLU A 161 -59.07 -46.14 17.45
CA GLU A 161 -58.39 -45.22 16.54
C GLU A 161 -57.59 -44.16 17.33
N ALA A 162 -56.38 -43.87 16.89
CA ALA A 162 -55.57 -42.79 17.46
C ALA A 162 -56.11 -41.43 17.02
N THR A 163 -55.99 -40.43 17.91
CA THR A 163 -56.31 -39.02 17.60
C THR A 163 -55.18 -38.12 18.06
N CYS A 164 -55.26 -36.81 17.81
CA CYS A 164 -54.29 -35.86 18.36
C CYS A 164 -54.56 -35.50 19.84
N ALA A 165 -55.53 -36.14 20.49
CA ALA A 165 -55.80 -35.97 21.93
C ALA A 165 -55.63 -37.27 22.72
N ASP A 166 -55.74 -38.42 22.06
CA ASP A 166 -55.79 -39.74 22.67
C ASP A 166 -54.98 -40.73 21.84
N GLU A 167 -54.13 -41.52 22.51
CA GLU A 167 -53.46 -42.67 21.89
C GLU A 167 -54.51 -43.69 21.44
N GLY A 168 -54.24 -44.35 20.31
CA GLY A 168 -55.02 -45.48 19.83
C GLY A 168 -54.51 -46.81 20.41
N GLU A 169 -55.14 -47.89 19.99
CA GLU A 169 -54.84 -49.24 20.46
C GLU A 169 -55.07 -50.23 19.32
N ILE A 170 -54.11 -51.13 19.11
CA ILE A 170 -54.22 -52.29 18.23
C ILE A 170 -54.17 -53.55 19.08
N THR A 171 -55.15 -54.43 18.91
CA THR A 171 -55.21 -55.73 19.58
C THR A 171 -54.77 -56.81 18.60
N TYR A 172 -53.85 -57.65 19.04
CA TYR A 172 -53.45 -58.88 18.36
C TYR A 172 -54.17 -60.05 19.01
N THR A 173 -54.79 -60.93 18.24
CA THR A 173 -55.50 -62.12 18.75
C THR A 173 -55.09 -63.35 17.96
N CYS A 174 -54.70 -64.41 18.67
CA CYS A 174 -54.36 -65.68 18.05
C CYS A 174 -55.62 -66.36 17.50
N GLU A 175 -55.65 -66.64 16.21
CA GLU A 175 -56.79 -67.27 15.53
C GLU A 175 -57.19 -68.62 16.16
N ARG A 176 -56.17 -69.35 16.64
CA ARG A 176 -56.26 -70.73 17.13
C ARG A 176 -56.69 -70.80 18.60
N CYS A 177 -55.91 -70.21 19.51
CA CYS A 177 -56.13 -70.32 20.96
C CYS A 177 -56.85 -69.12 21.60
N ARG A 178 -57.12 -68.04 20.84
CA ARG A 178 -57.73 -66.79 21.32
C ARG A 178 -56.94 -66.00 22.37
N ASP A 179 -55.69 -66.38 22.63
CA ASP A 179 -54.76 -65.54 23.38
C ASP A 179 -54.57 -64.18 22.69
N SER A 180 -54.40 -63.10 23.46
CA SER A 180 -54.39 -61.75 22.92
C SER A 180 -53.57 -60.75 23.74
N TYR A 181 -52.91 -59.83 23.05
CA TYR A 181 -52.21 -58.69 23.65
C TYR A 181 -52.50 -57.40 22.86
N THR A 182 -52.23 -56.25 23.47
CA THR A 182 -52.50 -54.92 22.91
C THR A 182 -51.23 -54.10 22.80
N GLU A 183 -51.07 -53.33 21.71
CA GLU A 183 -50.04 -52.31 21.57
C GLU A 183 -50.68 -50.92 21.40
N THR A 184 -50.00 -49.90 21.92
CA THR A 184 -50.41 -48.50 21.81
C THR A 184 -50.11 -47.95 20.42
N ILE A 185 -51.10 -47.33 19.77
CA ILE A 185 -50.90 -46.54 18.56
C ILE A 185 -50.61 -45.09 18.98
N PRO A 186 -49.47 -44.48 18.60
CA PRO A 186 -49.15 -43.10 18.93
C PRO A 186 -50.23 -42.11 18.50
N ARG A 187 -50.38 -41.01 19.25
CA ARG A 187 -51.26 -39.88 18.87
C ARG A 187 -50.93 -39.37 17.46
N THR A 188 -51.96 -38.98 16.70
CA THR A 188 -51.79 -38.34 15.39
C THR A 188 -51.40 -36.86 15.53
N ASP A 189 -50.71 -36.29 14.55
CA ASP A 189 -50.30 -34.88 14.60
C ASP A 189 -51.45 -33.86 14.68
N HIS A 190 -51.18 -32.75 15.36
CA HIS A 190 -52.06 -31.58 15.42
C HIS A 190 -52.03 -30.77 14.12
N GLU A 191 -53.20 -30.63 13.48
CA GLU A 191 -53.39 -29.68 12.38
C GLU A 191 -53.84 -28.32 12.94
N LEU A 192 -52.98 -27.30 12.85
CA LEU A 192 -53.23 -25.96 13.38
C LEU A 192 -53.84 -25.01 12.33
N GLN A 193 -54.86 -24.26 12.73
CA GLN A 193 -55.36 -23.08 12.02
C GLN A 193 -55.56 -21.94 13.03
N ASN A 194 -54.95 -20.77 12.77
CA ASN A 194 -55.00 -19.60 13.66
C ASN A 194 -54.63 -19.91 15.12
N GLY A 195 -53.58 -20.71 15.34
CA GLY A 195 -53.10 -21.10 16.68
C GLY A 195 -54.03 -22.06 17.45
N LYS A 196 -55.00 -22.69 16.77
CA LYS A 196 -55.89 -23.69 17.34
C LYS A 196 -55.88 -24.95 16.49
N CYS A 197 -55.79 -26.13 17.12
CA CYS A 197 -55.90 -27.39 16.43
C CYS A 197 -57.35 -27.60 15.95
N ILE A 198 -57.53 -27.87 14.66
CA ILE A 198 -58.88 -28.08 14.07
C ILE A 198 -59.49 -29.43 14.46
N LYS A 199 -58.66 -30.40 14.87
CA LYS A 199 -59.08 -31.75 15.30
C LYS A 199 -59.56 -31.78 16.75
N CYS A 200 -58.71 -31.44 17.73
CA CYS A 200 -59.05 -31.50 19.17
C CYS A 200 -59.49 -30.16 19.78
N GLY A 201 -59.33 -29.04 19.06
CA GLY A 201 -59.63 -27.71 19.59
C GLY A 201 -58.63 -27.14 20.60
N GLY A 202 -57.57 -27.89 20.95
CA GLY A 202 -56.46 -27.41 21.77
C GLY A 202 -55.72 -26.23 21.11
N LYS A 203 -55.16 -25.33 21.91
CA LYS A 203 -54.46 -24.13 21.42
C LYS A 203 -52.94 -24.30 21.46
N GLU A 204 -52.25 -23.55 20.62
CA GLU A 204 -50.82 -23.28 20.77
C GLU A 204 -50.60 -22.21 21.85
N ASP A 205 -49.60 -22.36 22.71
CA ASP A 205 -49.22 -21.37 23.74
C ASP A 205 -47.76 -21.58 24.18
N VAL A 206 -47.17 -20.61 24.89
CA VAL A 206 -45.86 -20.72 25.55
C VAL A 206 -46.05 -20.64 27.07
N VAL A 207 -45.95 -21.79 27.75
CA VAL A 207 -46.37 -21.94 29.16
C VAL A 207 -45.21 -22.35 30.06
N ARG A 208 -45.23 -21.92 31.33
CA ARG A 208 -44.29 -22.40 32.35
C ARG A 208 -44.76 -23.75 32.90
N LYS A 209 -43.87 -24.75 32.92
CA LYS A 209 -44.11 -26.08 33.50
C LYS A 209 -43.53 -26.18 34.92
N ASN A 210 -43.76 -27.32 35.58
CA ASN A 210 -43.45 -27.52 37.00
C ASN A 210 -41.94 -27.58 37.31
N ASP A 211 -41.10 -27.87 36.31
CA ASP A 211 -39.64 -27.79 36.36
C ASP A 211 -39.11 -26.34 36.34
N GLY A 212 -40.00 -25.35 36.22
CA GLY A 212 -39.68 -23.93 36.08
C GLY A 212 -39.33 -23.50 34.65
N GLY A 213 -39.19 -24.44 33.71
CA GLY A 213 -38.95 -24.16 32.31
C GLY A 213 -40.20 -23.60 31.62
N TRP A 214 -39.98 -22.77 30.60
CA TRP A 214 -41.05 -22.34 29.69
C TRP A 214 -40.96 -23.13 28.40
N TYR A 215 -42.09 -23.64 27.93
CA TYR A 215 -42.18 -24.54 26.78
C TYR A 215 -43.28 -24.12 25.83
N TYR A 216 -43.02 -24.28 24.53
CA TYR A 216 -44.05 -24.22 23.51
C TYR A 216 -44.87 -25.51 23.54
N VAL A 217 -46.18 -25.35 23.63
CA VAL A 217 -47.14 -26.45 23.73
C VAL A 217 -48.26 -26.32 22.72
N ILE A 218 -48.79 -27.46 22.26
CA ILE A 218 -50.08 -27.54 21.57
C ILE A 218 -50.96 -28.47 22.40
N ALA A 219 -52.19 -28.05 22.69
CA ALA A 219 -53.15 -28.79 23.54
C ALA A 219 -52.65 -29.13 24.97
N GLY A 220 -51.47 -28.65 25.36
CA GLY A 220 -50.80 -28.96 26.64
C GLY A 220 -49.50 -29.77 26.47
N ASP A 221 -49.33 -30.46 25.35
CA ASP A 221 -48.18 -31.32 25.05
C ASP A 221 -47.00 -30.50 24.51
N ILE A 222 -45.78 -30.79 24.97
CA ILE A 222 -44.55 -30.05 24.60
C ILE A 222 -44.08 -30.47 23.21
N GLN A 223 -43.82 -29.49 22.35
CA GLN A 223 -43.40 -29.71 20.96
C GLN A 223 -41.86 -29.68 20.87
N TYR A 224 -41.21 -30.78 21.29
CA TYR A 224 -39.75 -30.87 21.43
C TYR A 224 -38.93 -30.74 20.13
N ASP A 225 -39.57 -30.91 18.99
CA ASP A 225 -39.02 -30.73 17.64
C ASP A 225 -39.06 -29.26 17.16
N TYR A 226 -39.91 -28.42 17.78
CA TYR A 226 -40.10 -27.05 17.33
C TYR A 226 -38.94 -26.12 17.70
N THR A 227 -38.39 -25.44 16.69
CA THR A 227 -37.46 -24.31 16.83
C THR A 227 -37.95 -23.14 15.98
N GLY A 228 -38.09 -21.96 16.58
CA GLY A 228 -38.69 -20.79 15.91
C GLY A 228 -39.10 -19.70 16.91
N ILE A 229 -40.15 -18.93 16.60
CA ILE A 229 -40.66 -17.88 17.48
C ILE A 229 -42.17 -18.04 17.68
N LYS A 230 -42.60 -18.28 18.92
CA LYS A 230 -44.02 -18.40 19.30
C LYS A 230 -44.38 -17.48 20.45
N HIS A 231 -45.67 -17.27 20.64
CA HIS A 231 -46.18 -16.22 21.52
C HIS A 231 -47.10 -16.74 22.62
N ASN A 232 -47.18 -15.94 23.68
CA ASN A 232 -48.20 -16.02 24.72
C ASN A 232 -48.67 -14.59 25.04
N SER A 233 -49.49 -14.42 26.08
CA SER A 233 -49.96 -13.11 26.54
C SER A 233 -48.84 -12.14 26.97
N ASN A 234 -47.64 -12.64 27.26
CA ASN A 234 -46.50 -11.84 27.73
C ASN A 234 -45.59 -11.36 26.59
N GLY A 235 -45.73 -11.91 25.38
CA GLY A 235 -44.96 -11.54 24.19
C GLY A 235 -44.59 -12.73 23.30
N TRP A 236 -43.63 -12.48 22.40
CA TRP A 236 -43.08 -13.48 21.46
C TRP A 236 -41.69 -13.90 21.93
N TRP A 237 -41.42 -15.20 21.91
CA TRP A 237 -40.26 -15.83 22.53
C TRP A 237 -39.52 -16.73 21.55
N ARG A 238 -38.18 -16.74 21.62
CA ARG A 238 -37.36 -17.76 20.92
C ARG A 238 -37.63 -19.12 21.54
N ILE A 239 -37.98 -20.09 20.71
CA ILE A 239 -38.08 -21.50 21.08
C ILE A 239 -36.95 -22.27 20.39
N VAL A 240 -36.28 -23.13 21.14
CA VAL A 240 -35.29 -24.11 20.66
C VAL A 240 -35.64 -25.46 21.27
N ASN A 241 -35.85 -26.48 20.43
CA ASN A 241 -36.25 -27.83 20.83
C ASN A 241 -37.42 -27.85 21.84
N GLY A 242 -38.48 -27.08 21.53
CA GLY A 242 -39.69 -26.93 22.36
C GLY A 242 -39.56 -26.05 23.60
N LYS A 243 -38.36 -25.62 23.99
CA LYS A 243 -38.10 -24.82 25.21
C LYS A 243 -37.79 -23.35 24.86
N VAL A 244 -38.21 -22.41 25.70
CA VAL A 244 -37.81 -21.00 25.56
C VAL A 244 -36.31 -20.85 25.82
N ASP A 245 -35.62 -20.23 24.87
CA ASP A 245 -34.22 -19.82 24.98
C ASP A 245 -34.18 -18.36 25.46
N PHE A 246 -33.94 -18.16 26.77
CA PHE A 246 -33.84 -16.85 27.39
C PHE A 246 -32.50 -16.14 27.16
N ASP A 247 -31.49 -16.84 26.64
CA ASP A 247 -30.16 -16.29 26.39
C ASP A 247 -29.99 -15.81 24.92
N CYS A 248 -31.04 -15.94 24.10
CA CYS A 248 -31.03 -15.53 22.70
C CYS A 248 -30.90 -13.99 22.52
N GLU A 249 -29.80 -13.59 21.89
CA GLU A 249 -29.48 -12.24 21.40
C GLU A 249 -29.19 -12.29 19.89
N SER A 250 -30.24 -12.45 19.07
CA SER A 250 -30.12 -12.78 17.64
C SER A 250 -31.27 -12.19 16.81
N VAL A 251 -31.11 -12.17 15.49
CA VAL A 251 -32.16 -11.88 14.51
C VAL A 251 -32.72 -13.19 13.95
N GLU A 252 -33.97 -13.48 14.25
CA GLU A 252 -34.57 -14.82 14.07
C GLU A 252 -35.86 -14.78 13.24
N LYS A 253 -36.18 -15.89 12.56
CA LYS A 253 -37.32 -15.96 11.62
C LYS A 253 -38.55 -16.67 12.21
N ASN A 254 -39.72 -16.21 11.81
CA ASN A 254 -40.99 -16.94 11.89
C ASN A 254 -41.85 -16.66 10.65
N GLU A 255 -43.08 -17.17 10.64
CA GLU A 255 -44.05 -17.02 9.55
C GLU A 255 -44.43 -15.55 9.24
N TYR A 256 -44.14 -14.61 10.15
CA TYR A 256 -44.40 -13.17 9.98
C TYR A 256 -43.16 -12.37 9.53
N GLY A 257 -41.98 -12.99 9.46
CA GLY A 257 -40.72 -12.39 9.01
C GLY A 257 -39.57 -12.60 9.98
N TRP A 258 -38.55 -11.73 9.89
CA TRP A 258 -37.36 -11.76 10.75
C TRP A 258 -37.42 -10.68 11.82
N TRP A 259 -37.08 -11.02 13.06
CA TRP A 259 -37.27 -10.21 14.24
C TRP A 259 -36.02 -10.19 15.12
N TYR A 260 -35.67 -9.05 15.71
CA TYR A 260 -34.64 -8.98 16.74
C TYR A 260 -35.17 -9.50 18.08
N ILE A 261 -34.42 -10.44 18.66
CA ILE A 261 -34.66 -11.07 19.96
C ILE A 261 -33.53 -10.66 20.91
N SER A 262 -33.92 -10.23 22.11
CA SER A 262 -33.02 -9.95 23.23
C SER A 262 -33.62 -10.52 24.51
N GLY A 263 -32.80 -11.15 25.36
CA GLY A 263 -33.25 -11.91 26.52
C GLY A 263 -34.32 -12.96 26.17
N GLY A 264 -34.18 -13.61 25.01
CA GLY A 264 -35.17 -14.58 24.50
C GLY A 264 -36.48 -14.00 24.00
N LYS A 265 -36.69 -12.68 24.05
CA LYS A 265 -37.95 -12.02 23.71
C LYS A 265 -37.82 -11.11 22.48
N VAL A 266 -38.81 -11.10 21.60
CA VAL A 266 -38.88 -10.17 20.45
C VAL A 266 -39.01 -8.72 20.91
N GLN A 267 -38.17 -7.85 20.34
CA GLN A 267 -38.04 -6.45 20.72
C GLN A 267 -38.74 -5.50 19.75
N PHE A 268 -40.08 -5.48 19.76
CA PHE A 268 -40.91 -4.66 18.84
C PHE A 268 -40.63 -3.15 18.83
N GLY A 269 -39.97 -2.60 19.85
CA GLY A 269 -39.55 -1.20 19.89
C GLY A 269 -38.16 -0.91 19.31
N TYR A 270 -37.37 -1.93 18.98
CA TYR A 270 -35.97 -1.74 18.60
C TYR A 270 -35.82 -1.24 17.15
N THR A 271 -34.97 -0.23 16.96
CA THR A 271 -34.51 0.23 15.64
C THR A 271 -33.00 0.42 15.71
N GLY A 272 -32.26 -0.16 14.76
CA GLY A 272 -30.80 -0.21 14.80
C GLY A 272 -30.24 -1.28 13.86
N ILE A 273 -29.11 -1.90 14.23
CA ILE A 273 -28.47 -2.96 13.43
C ILE A 273 -28.02 -4.09 14.37
N LYS A 274 -28.50 -5.31 14.14
CA LYS A 274 -28.16 -6.49 14.97
C LYS A 274 -27.76 -7.71 14.13
N PRO A 275 -26.89 -8.59 14.65
CA PRO A 275 -26.41 -9.75 13.93
C PRO A 275 -27.30 -10.98 14.06
N ASN A 276 -27.12 -11.92 13.14
CA ASN A 276 -27.30 -13.36 13.32
C ASN A 276 -26.17 -14.10 12.59
N GLU A 277 -26.27 -15.43 12.47
CA GLU A 277 -25.31 -16.27 11.73
C GLU A 277 -25.09 -15.84 10.27
N ASN A 278 -26.08 -15.18 9.65
CA ASN A 278 -26.07 -14.76 8.24
C ASN A 278 -25.57 -13.31 8.05
N GLY A 279 -25.17 -12.61 9.10
CA GLY A 279 -24.63 -11.23 9.04
C GLY A 279 -25.41 -10.22 9.86
N TRP A 280 -25.21 -8.93 9.58
CA TRP A 280 -25.79 -7.81 10.33
C TRP A 280 -26.94 -7.16 9.57
N TRP A 281 -28.10 -7.00 10.23
CA TRP A 281 -29.36 -6.61 9.60
C TRP A 281 -29.90 -5.31 10.16
N ARG A 282 -30.43 -4.45 9.30
CA ARG A 282 -31.23 -3.29 9.69
C ARG A 282 -32.52 -3.75 10.34
N ILE A 283 -32.74 -3.35 11.59
CA ILE A 283 -34.00 -3.56 12.30
C ILE A 283 -34.75 -2.24 12.39
N VAL A 284 -36.06 -2.26 12.15
CA VAL A 284 -37.00 -1.15 12.33
C VAL A 284 -38.25 -1.69 13.02
N ASN A 285 -38.62 -1.12 14.16
CA ASN A 285 -39.74 -1.58 15.00
C ASN A 285 -39.69 -3.11 15.28
N GLY A 286 -38.50 -3.59 15.65
CA GLY A 286 -38.22 -4.99 15.96
C GLY A 286 -38.09 -5.93 14.77
N LYS A 287 -38.46 -5.51 13.55
CA LYS A 287 -38.44 -6.34 12.34
C LYS A 287 -37.28 -5.99 11.41
N VAL A 288 -36.72 -6.95 10.67
CA VAL A 288 -35.75 -6.67 9.60
C VAL A 288 -36.39 -5.87 8.46
N ASP A 289 -35.74 -4.79 8.05
CA ASP A 289 -36.09 -4.01 6.86
C ASP A 289 -35.18 -4.35 5.68
N PHE A 290 -35.59 -5.34 4.89
CA PHE A 290 -34.91 -5.78 3.66
C PHE A 290 -34.88 -4.74 2.54
N ASN A 291 -35.60 -3.61 2.67
CA ASN A 291 -35.59 -2.54 1.66
C ASN A 291 -34.58 -1.42 2.00
N CYS A 292 -33.93 -1.48 3.17
CA CYS A 292 -32.98 -0.46 3.59
C CYS A 292 -31.75 -0.43 2.68
N ASN A 293 -31.49 0.74 2.09
CA ASN A 293 -30.32 1.05 1.28
C ASN A 293 -29.78 2.43 1.74
N SER A 294 -29.11 2.46 2.88
CA SER A 294 -28.82 3.68 3.66
C SER A 294 -27.51 3.53 4.46
N VAL A 295 -27.06 4.62 5.09
CA VAL A 295 -25.98 4.61 6.10
C VAL A 295 -26.59 4.74 7.49
N GLU A 296 -26.40 3.75 8.35
CA GLU A 296 -27.15 3.60 9.60
C GLU A 296 -26.24 3.32 10.80
N HIS A 297 -26.69 3.70 12.00
CA HIS A 297 -25.89 3.62 13.23
C HIS A 297 -26.22 2.40 14.11
N ASN A 298 -25.19 1.82 14.73
CA ASN A 298 -25.30 0.98 15.92
C ASN A 298 -24.15 1.27 16.90
N GLU A 299 -24.06 0.52 18.00
CA GLU A 299 -23.02 0.65 19.03
C GLU A 299 -21.57 0.60 18.49
N ASN A 300 -21.34 0.00 17.32
CA ASN A 300 -20.03 -0.12 16.68
C ASN A 300 -19.72 1.02 15.68
N GLY A 301 -20.66 1.94 15.45
CA GLY A 301 -20.53 3.09 14.56
C GLY A 301 -21.57 3.12 13.43
N TRP A 302 -21.23 3.82 12.36
CA TRP A 302 -22.10 3.96 11.18
C TRP A 302 -21.67 3.00 10.07
N TRP A 303 -22.64 2.28 9.50
CA TRP A 303 -22.45 1.22 8.52
C TRP A 303 -23.31 1.46 7.28
N TYR A 304 -22.78 1.13 6.11
CA TYR A 304 -23.55 1.09 4.88
C TYR A 304 -24.34 -0.21 4.79
N ILE A 305 -25.63 -0.07 4.47
CA ILE A 305 -26.60 -1.15 4.37
C ILE A 305 -27.12 -1.18 2.93
N ARG A 306 -27.17 -2.37 2.33
CA ARG A 306 -27.76 -2.64 1.02
C ARG A 306 -28.70 -3.84 1.14
N GLY A 307 -29.94 -3.71 0.67
CA GLY A 307 -30.96 -4.77 0.79
C GLY A 307 -31.24 -5.21 2.24
N GLY A 308 -31.13 -4.28 3.20
CA GLY A 308 -31.31 -4.55 4.63
C GLY A 308 -30.13 -5.19 5.36
N GLN A 309 -29.07 -5.58 4.67
CA GLN A 309 -27.86 -6.17 5.26
C GLN A 309 -26.69 -5.18 5.23
N VAL A 310 -25.80 -5.20 6.24
CA VAL A 310 -24.54 -4.45 6.19
C VAL A 310 -23.63 -5.05 5.11
N ASP A 311 -23.19 -4.20 4.18
CA ASP A 311 -22.24 -4.57 3.13
C ASP A 311 -20.82 -4.22 3.58
N PHE A 312 -20.12 -5.22 4.16
CA PHE A 312 -18.76 -5.07 4.67
C PHE A 312 -17.68 -4.90 3.61
N ASP A 313 -17.97 -5.21 2.33
CA ASP A 313 -17.01 -5.10 1.24
C ASP A 313 -17.09 -3.72 0.54
N TYR A 314 -18.17 -2.96 0.78
CA TYR A 314 -18.35 -1.66 0.14
C TYR A 314 -17.31 -0.62 0.60
N THR A 315 -16.59 -0.07 -0.38
CA THR A 315 -15.77 1.13 -0.24
C THR A 315 -16.17 2.12 -1.32
N GLY A 316 -16.58 3.33 -0.93
CA GLY A 316 -17.19 4.31 -1.84
C GLY A 316 -17.84 5.47 -1.09
N ILE A 317 -18.89 6.05 -1.67
CA ILE A 317 -19.66 7.15 -1.04
C ILE A 317 -21.14 6.77 -1.03
N ALA A 318 -21.68 6.53 0.16
CA ALA A 318 -23.09 6.23 0.38
C ALA A 318 -23.78 7.37 1.14
N HIS A 319 -25.11 7.34 1.26
CA HIS A 319 -25.87 8.43 1.85
C HIS A 319 -26.97 7.98 2.83
N ASN A 320 -27.37 8.92 3.67
CA ASN A 320 -28.58 8.87 4.50
C ASN A 320 -29.20 10.28 4.57
N SER A 321 -30.23 10.46 5.41
CA SER A 321 -30.88 11.76 5.63
C SER A 321 -29.95 12.87 6.12
N ASN A 322 -28.80 12.54 6.71
CA ASN A 322 -27.83 13.51 7.23
C ASN A 322 -26.80 13.97 6.18
N GLY A 323 -26.70 13.29 5.02
CA GLY A 323 -25.79 13.63 3.93
C GLY A 323 -25.12 12.41 3.31
N TRP A 324 -24.06 12.67 2.54
CA TRP A 324 -23.24 11.65 1.87
C TRP A 324 -21.92 11.48 2.64
N TRP A 325 -21.48 10.24 2.79
CA TRP A 325 -20.41 9.83 3.70
C TRP A 325 -19.40 8.93 2.99
N ARG A 326 -18.11 9.08 3.31
CA ARG A 326 -17.09 8.11 2.89
C ARG A 326 -17.32 6.80 3.62
N ILE A 327 -17.42 5.71 2.86
CA ILE A 327 -17.42 4.35 3.38
C ILE A 327 -16.10 3.66 3.00
N VAL A 328 -15.53 2.92 3.95
CA VAL A 328 -14.39 2.02 3.79
C VAL A 328 -14.72 0.71 4.52
N ASN A 329 -14.68 -0.41 3.80
CA ASN A 329 -15.03 -1.75 4.31
C ASN A 329 -16.37 -1.75 5.09
N GLY A 330 -17.41 -1.22 4.45
CA GLY A 330 -18.76 -1.10 5.00
C GLY A 330 -18.97 -0.04 6.08
N LYS A 331 -17.92 0.54 6.65
CA LYS A 331 -17.99 1.50 7.77
C LYS A 331 -17.75 2.94 7.32
N VAL A 332 -18.42 3.91 7.94
CA VAL A 332 -18.12 5.34 7.70
C VAL A 332 -16.72 5.69 8.21
N ASP A 333 -15.90 6.27 7.33
CA ASP A 333 -14.58 6.82 7.66
C ASP A 333 -14.67 8.32 7.95
N PHE A 334 -14.88 8.66 9.21
CA PHE A 334 -14.88 10.05 9.71
C PHE A 334 -13.50 10.74 9.64
N SER A 335 -12.42 10.01 9.34
CA SER A 335 -11.08 10.60 9.17
C SER A 335 -10.79 11.05 7.73
N CYS A 336 -11.66 10.71 6.78
CA CYS A 336 -11.45 11.04 5.38
C CYS A 336 -11.51 12.56 5.12
N ASN A 337 -10.41 13.09 4.59
CA ASN A 337 -10.23 14.48 4.18
C ASN A 337 -9.58 14.51 2.79
N SER A 338 -10.35 14.14 1.76
CA SER A 338 -9.84 13.75 0.43
C SER A 338 -10.88 14.04 -0.67
N VAL A 339 -10.49 13.89 -1.93
CA VAL A 339 -11.40 13.87 -3.09
C VAL A 339 -11.61 12.42 -3.53
N GLU A 340 -12.83 11.92 -3.48
CA GLU A 340 -13.15 10.49 -3.63
C GLU A 340 -14.28 10.27 -4.63
N GLU A 341 -14.37 9.07 -5.21
CA GLU A 341 -15.28 8.78 -6.32
C GLU A 341 -16.47 7.88 -5.96
N ASN A 342 -17.59 8.14 -6.65
CA ASN A 342 -18.71 7.22 -6.79
C ASN A 342 -19.30 7.32 -8.21
N GLU A 343 -20.38 6.59 -8.48
CA GLU A 343 -21.06 6.54 -9.78
C GLU A 343 -21.57 7.91 -10.27
N TYR A 344 -21.71 8.90 -9.38
CA TYR A 344 -22.11 10.27 -9.73
C TYR A 344 -20.92 11.20 -10.01
N GLY A 345 -19.68 10.77 -9.74
CA GLY A 345 -18.44 11.51 -9.99
C GLY A 345 -17.55 11.62 -8.75
N TRP A 346 -16.61 12.57 -8.80
CA TRP A 346 -15.63 12.78 -7.72
C TRP A 346 -16.07 13.94 -6.82
N TRP A 347 -16.00 13.74 -5.51
CA TRP A 347 -16.53 14.65 -4.49
C TRP A 347 -15.48 14.98 -3.43
N TYR A 348 -15.45 16.23 -2.97
CA TYR A 348 -14.65 16.62 -1.81
C TYR A 348 -15.32 16.17 -0.51
N ILE A 349 -14.55 15.48 0.31
CA ILE A 349 -14.94 14.94 1.61
C ILE A 349 -14.06 15.58 2.68
N GLU A 350 -14.68 16.06 3.75
CA GLU A 350 -14.02 16.60 4.94
C GLU A 350 -14.72 16.04 6.18
N GLY A 351 -13.95 15.54 7.16
CA GLY A 351 -14.49 14.83 8.33
C GLY A 351 -15.36 13.61 7.96
N GLY A 352 -15.05 12.93 6.86
CA GLY A 352 -15.85 11.81 6.33
C GLY A 352 -17.14 12.18 5.61
N LYS A 353 -17.50 13.47 5.53
CA LYS A 353 -18.74 13.95 4.90
C LYS A 353 -18.48 14.73 3.61
N VAL A 354 -19.30 14.50 2.58
CA VAL A 354 -19.26 15.27 1.32
C VAL A 354 -19.65 16.73 1.56
N GLN A 355 -18.84 17.65 1.04
CA GLN A 355 -18.98 19.10 1.24
C GLN A 355 -19.60 19.80 0.02
N PHE A 356 -20.92 19.61 -0.18
CA PHE A 356 -21.67 20.17 -1.34
C PHE A 356 -21.57 21.69 -1.54
N GLY A 357 -21.24 22.47 -0.50
CA GLY A 357 -21.03 23.91 -0.60
C GLY A 357 -19.62 24.35 -1.03
N TYR A 358 -18.65 23.44 -1.07
CA TYR A 358 -17.24 23.81 -1.25
C TYR A 358 -16.90 24.11 -2.71
N THR A 359 -16.21 25.24 -2.93
CA THR A 359 -15.58 25.58 -4.22
C THR A 359 -14.14 26.03 -3.95
N GLY A 360 -13.17 25.46 -4.67
CA GLY A 360 -11.74 25.66 -4.39
C GLY A 360 -10.87 24.58 -5.03
N ILE A 361 -9.76 24.20 -4.38
CA ILE A 361 -8.84 23.17 -4.87
C ILE A 361 -8.43 22.26 -3.72
N LYS A 362 -8.68 20.95 -3.84
CA LYS A 362 -8.31 19.94 -2.82
C LYS A 362 -7.60 18.71 -3.41
N PRO A 363 -6.74 18.04 -2.62
CA PRO A 363 -5.97 16.89 -3.08
C PRO A 363 -6.70 15.54 -2.92
N ASN A 364 -6.23 14.56 -3.69
CA ASN A 364 -6.29 13.13 -3.37
C ASN A 364 -5.00 12.45 -3.86
N LYS A 365 -4.93 11.11 -3.76
CA LYS A 365 -3.79 10.31 -4.24
C LYS A 365 -3.39 10.54 -5.70
N ASN A 366 -4.32 11.03 -6.54
CA ASN A 366 -4.12 11.25 -7.96
C ASN A 366 -3.66 12.69 -8.30
N GLY A 367 -3.69 13.62 -7.34
CA GLY A 367 -3.27 15.02 -7.51
C GLY A 367 -4.24 16.02 -6.88
N TRP A 368 -4.12 17.30 -7.25
CA TRP A 368 -4.99 18.38 -6.77
C TRP A 368 -6.03 18.75 -7.84
N TRP A 369 -7.28 18.90 -7.42
CA TRP A 369 -8.44 19.02 -8.30
C TRP A 369 -9.26 20.27 -8.01
N ARG A 370 -9.76 20.94 -9.06
CA ARG A 370 -10.78 21.98 -8.95
C ARG A 370 -12.08 21.37 -8.46
N ILE A 371 -12.58 21.87 -7.33
CA ILE A 371 -13.91 21.54 -6.82
C ILE A 371 -14.84 22.73 -7.05
N VAL A 372 -16.07 22.46 -7.48
CA VAL A 372 -17.18 23.42 -7.62
C VAL A 372 -18.43 22.75 -7.06
N ASN A 373 -19.09 23.39 -6.09
CA ASN A 373 -20.26 22.84 -5.38
C ASN A 373 -20.05 21.40 -4.89
N GLY A 374 -18.90 21.17 -4.25
CA GLY A 374 -18.48 19.87 -3.69
C GLY A 374 -17.98 18.84 -4.71
N LYS A 375 -18.18 19.04 -6.01
CA LYS A 375 -17.82 18.09 -7.08
C LYS A 375 -16.58 18.53 -7.86
N VAL A 376 -15.77 17.58 -8.35
CA VAL A 376 -14.66 17.89 -9.27
C VAL A 376 -15.20 18.43 -10.60
N ASP A 377 -14.67 19.58 -11.02
CA ASP A 377 -14.91 20.15 -12.35
C ASP A 377 -13.76 19.77 -13.31
N PHE A 378 -13.92 18.64 -14.00
CA PHE A 378 -13.00 18.18 -15.04
C PHE A 378 -12.96 19.09 -16.28
N SER A 379 -13.87 20.06 -16.43
CA SER A 379 -13.87 21.02 -17.54
C SER A 379 -12.99 22.25 -17.28
N CYS A 380 -12.55 22.46 -16.03
CA CYS A 380 -11.76 23.62 -15.64
C CYS A 380 -10.41 23.68 -16.38
N ASN A 381 -10.17 24.81 -17.05
CA ASN A 381 -8.95 25.15 -17.79
C ASN A 381 -8.59 26.63 -17.51
N SER A 382 -8.30 26.93 -16.24
CA SER A 382 -8.25 28.28 -15.65
C SER A 382 -7.10 28.41 -14.64
N VAL A 383 -6.86 29.63 -14.14
CA VAL A 383 -6.06 29.86 -12.93
C VAL A 383 -7.02 30.02 -11.75
N GLU A 384 -6.90 29.15 -10.76
CA GLU A 384 -7.82 29.08 -9.61
C GLU A 384 -7.05 29.12 -8.30
N HIS A 385 -7.72 29.46 -7.19
CA HIS A 385 -7.06 29.66 -5.91
C HIS A 385 -7.54 28.71 -4.80
N ASN A 386 -6.66 28.52 -3.83
CA ASN A 386 -6.95 27.93 -2.53
C ASN A 386 -6.06 28.60 -1.45
N GLU A 387 -6.07 28.06 -0.23
CA GLU A 387 -5.27 28.53 0.91
C GLU A 387 -3.76 28.60 0.63
N ASN A 388 -3.24 27.84 -0.36
CA ASN A 388 -1.82 27.79 -0.71
C ASN A 388 -1.44 28.75 -1.85
N GLY A 389 -2.39 29.49 -2.43
CA GLY A 389 -2.18 30.46 -3.51
C GLY A 389 -2.97 30.14 -4.79
N TRP A 390 -2.55 30.74 -5.90
CA TRP A 390 -3.18 30.60 -7.21
C TRP A 390 -2.41 29.61 -8.08
N TRP A 391 -3.13 28.72 -8.76
CA TRP A 391 -2.62 27.56 -9.47
C TRP A 391 -3.25 27.43 -10.85
N TYR A 392 -2.45 27.08 -11.86
CA TYR A 392 -2.96 26.72 -13.18
C TYR A 392 -3.54 25.31 -13.18
N ILE A 393 -4.78 25.22 -13.68
CA ILE A 393 -5.58 24.01 -13.77
C ILE A 393 -5.89 23.73 -15.25
N LYS A 394 -5.76 22.46 -15.65
CA LYS A 394 -6.11 21.97 -16.98
C LYS A 394 -6.82 20.63 -16.85
N GLY A 395 -7.98 20.48 -17.48
CA GLY A 395 -8.84 19.29 -17.33
C GLY A 395 -9.23 19.02 -15.87
N GLY A 396 -9.49 20.07 -15.09
CA GLY A 396 -9.80 19.98 -13.66
C GLY A 396 -8.62 19.71 -12.72
N LYS A 397 -7.42 19.38 -13.22
CA LYS A 397 -6.24 19.04 -12.42
C LYS A 397 -5.20 20.16 -12.39
N VAL A 398 -4.61 20.44 -11.22
CA VAL A 398 -3.44 21.35 -11.10
C VAL A 398 -2.24 20.80 -11.87
N GLN A 399 -1.56 21.66 -12.62
CA GLN A 399 -0.42 21.31 -13.47
C GLN A 399 0.90 21.78 -12.83
N PHE A 400 1.47 20.99 -11.91
CA PHE A 400 2.70 21.35 -11.17
C PHE A 400 3.97 21.45 -12.03
N ASP A 401 3.95 20.94 -13.25
CA ASP A 401 5.00 21.02 -14.26
C ASP A 401 4.88 22.26 -15.16
N TYR A 402 3.79 23.01 -15.07
CA TYR A 402 3.53 24.13 -15.97
C TYR A 402 4.30 25.40 -15.58
N THR A 403 5.15 25.88 -16.49
CA THR A 403 5.75 27.21 -16.45
C THR A 403 5.36 27.99 -17.70
N GLY A 404 4.80 29.19 -17.53
CA GLY A 404 4.26 30.00 -18.62
C GLY A 404 3.07 30.87 -18.21
N VAL A 405 2.37 31.43 -19.19
CA VAL A 405 1.25 32.36 -18.97
C VAL A 405 -0.11 31.67 -19.12
N ALA A 406 -0.78 31.45 -17.99
CA ALA A 406 -2.17 30.99 -17.92
C ALA A 406 -3.15 32.16 -17.71
N ARG A 407 -4.47 31.91 -17.71
CA ARG A 407 -5.49 32.96 -17.53
C ARG A 407 -6.67 32.52 -16.67
N ASN A 408 -7.33 33.50 -16.07
CA ASN A 408 -8.68 33.41 -15.51
C ASN A 408 -9.47 34.69 -15.82
N GLU A 409 -10.62 34.89 -15.19
CA GLU A 409 -11.46 36.08 -15.37
C GLU A 409 -10.76 37.41 -14.98
N TYR A 410 -9.81 37.36 -14.03
CA TYR A 410 -9.08 38.54 -13.56
C TYR A 410 -7.91 38.96 -14.45
N GLY A 411 -7.49 38.11 -15.39
CA GLY A 411 -6.41 38.40 -16.34
C GLY A 411 -5.52 37.21 -16.66
N TRP A 412 -4.35 37.50 -17.21
CA TRP A 412 -3.34 36.50 -17.57
C TRP A 412 -2.15 36.62 -16.61
N TRP A 413 -1.68 35.48 -16.12
CA TRP A 413 -0.79 35.37 -14.98
C TRP A 413 0.42 34.49 -15.31
N TYR A 414 1.61 34.91 -14.91
CA TYR A 414 2.81 34.08 -14.99
C TYR A 414 2.80 33.02 -13.89
N CYS A 415 2.87 31.78 -14.32
CA CYS A 415 2.95 30.60 -13.48
C CYS A 415 4.35 29.98 -13.60
N SER A 416 4.88 29.49 -12.48
CA SER A 416 6.09 28.67 -12.39
C SER A 416 5.80 27.47 -11.52
N ASN A 417 6.11 26.26 -11.98
CA ASN A 417 5.74 24.99 -11.33
C ASN A 417 4.24 24.93 -10.97
N GLY A 418 3.39 25.38 -11.90
CA GLY A 418 1.94 25.49 -11.75
C GLY A 418 1.44 26.67 -10.93
N LYS A 419 2.28 27.33 -10.12
CA LYS A 419 1.88 28.39 -9.18
C LYS A 419 2.07 29.78 -9.76
N VAL A 420 1.11 30.69 -9.56
CA VAL A 420 1.26 32.11 -9.93
C VAL A 420 2.33 32.79 -9.06
N LEU A 421 3.22 33.54 -9.70
CA LEU A 421 4.24 34.35 -9.03
C LEU A 421 3.89 35.85 -9.11
N PHE A 422 3.19 36.37 -8.11
CA PHE A 422 2.74 37.77 -8.05
C PHE A 422 3.86 38.83 -7.98
N ASN A 423 5.11 38.44 -7.77
CA ASN A 423 6.29 39.32 -7.79
C ASN A 423 7.14 39.17 -9.07
N TYR A 424 6.74 38.32 -10.03
CA TYR A 424 7.51 38.12 -11.25
C TYR A 424 7.39 39.33 -12.19
N ASN A 425 8.54 39.84 -12.62
CA ASN A 425 8.68 40.82 -13.69
C ASN A 425 9.57 40.19 -14.78
N GLY A 426 9.21 40.33 -16.05
CA GLY A 426 9.95 39.76 -17.17
C GLY A 426 9.04 39.36 -18.33
N VAL A 427 9.33 38.21 -18.95
CA VAL A 427 8.61 37.70 -20.13
C VAL A 427 8.11 36.29 -19.88
N GLY A 428 6.79 36.11 -19.99
CA GLY A 428 6.13 34.81 -19.91
C GLY A 428 5.62 34.32 -21.26
N SER A 429 5.75 33.02 -21.53
CA SER A 429 5.33 32.40 -22.78
C SER A 429 4.04 31.58 -22.63
N ASN A 430 3.22 31.56 -23.67
CA ASN A 430 2.17 30.55 -23.86
C ASN A 430 1.95 30.27 -25.35
N ARG A 431 0.97 29.42 -25.69
CA ARG A 431 0.67 29.05 -27.09
C ARG A 431 0.36 30.23 -28.03
N ASN A 432 0.06 31.42 -27.48
CA ASN A 432 -0.22 32.63 -28.25
C ASN A 432 1.02 33.51 -28.45
N GLY A 433 2.16 33.16 -27.85
CA GLY A 433 3.45 33.87 -27.94
C GLY A 433 3.99 34.31 -26.57
N ASN A 434 4.92 35.27 -26.63
CA ASN A 434 5.60 35.85 -25.47
C ASN A 434 4.92 37.14 -25.02
N TRP A 435 4.84 37.36 -23.71
CA TRP A 435 4.08 38.45 -23.09
C TRP A 435 4.90 39.12 -22.00
N LEU A 436 4.85 40.45 -21.94
CA LEU A 436 5.42 41.21 -20.82
C LEU A 436 4.58 41.02 -19.57
N VAL A 437 5.24 40.62 -18.50
CA VAL A 437 4.65 40.40 -17.19
C VAL A 437 5.25 41.40 -16.21
N SER A 438 4.40 42.07 -15.44
CA SER A 438 4.82 42.85 -14.29
C SER A 438 3.94 42.51 -13.10
N ASN A 439 4.57 42.33 -11.93
CA ASN A 439 3.92 41.86 -10.70
C ASN A 439 3.02 40.63 -10.95
N GLY A 440 3.57 39.65 -11.66
CA GLY A 440 2.92 38.38 -12.03
C GLY A 440 1.83 38.46 -13.10
N LYS A 441 1.41 39.67 -13.54
CA LYS A 441 0.29 39.87 -14.47
C LYS A 441 0.75 40.39 -15.84
N VAL A 442 0.13 39.92 -16.92
CA VAL A 442 0.40 40.43 -18.28
C VAL A 442 -0.07 41.88 -18.45
N THR A 443 0.77 42.70 -19.08
CA THR A 443 0.56 44.16 -19.25
C THR A 443 0.18 44.55 -20.68
N PHE A 444 -1.09 44.36 -21.06
CA PHE A 444 -1.59 44.56 -22.44
C PHE A 444 -1.49 46.00 -23.00
N SER A 445 -1.18 47.01 -22.20
CA SER A 445 -1.03 48.40 -22.65
C SER A 445 0.38 48.74 -23.17
N GLN A 446 1.39 47.90 -22.90
CA GLN A 446 2.79 48.22 -23.22
C GLN A 446 3.07 48.15 -24.73
N ASN A 447 3.74 49.19 -25.25
CA ASN A 447 4.04 49.37 -26.66
C ASN A 447 5.43 50.03 -26.85
N GLY A 448 6.17 49.63 -27.89
CA GLY A 448 7.52 50.14 -28.16
C GLY A 448 8.61 49.36 -27.42
N VAL A 449 9.79 49.96 -27.27
CA VAL A 449 10.90 49.38 -26.48
C VAL A 449 10.65 49.67 -25.00
N VAL A 450 10.54 48.64 -24.18
CA VAL A 450 10.20 48.74 -22.75
C VAL A 450 11.07 47.82 -21.89
N ASN A 451 11.32 48.24 -20.65
CA ASN A 451 12.05 47.45 -19.67
C ASN A 451 11.16 46.29 -19.16
N GLY A 452 11.65 45.06 -19.23
CA GLY A 452 10.95 43.87 -18.74
C GLY A 452 10.98 43.72 -17.21
N GLY A 453 11.89 44.41 -16.52
CA GLY A 453 12.11 44.27 -15.07
C GLY A 453 12.97 43.06 -14.66
N ASP A 454 13.44 42.27 -15.62
CA ASP A 454 14.35 41.13 -15.50
C ASP A 454 15.80 41.49 -15.93
N GLY A 455 16.12 42.80 -15.96
CA GLY A 455 17.36 43.34 -16.51
C GLY A 455 17.39 43.47 -18.04
N ASN A 456 16.35 43.00 -18.75
CA ASN A 456 16.28 43.01 -20.21
C ASN A 456 15.23 44.00 -20.72
N TRP A 457 15.45 44.53 -21.92
CA TRP A 457 14.50 45.42 -22.59
C TRP A 457 13.99 44.75 -23.87
N TYR A 458 12.70 44.91 -24.14
CA TYR A 458 11.98 44.19 -25.19
C TYR A 458 11.18 45.13 -26.07
N TYR A 459 11.01 44.79 -27.35
CA TYR A 459 9.98 45.42 -28.17
C TYR A 459 8.65 44.68 -28.01
N ALA A 460 7.64 45.43 -27.56
CA ALA A 460 6.30 44.91 -27.39
C ALA A 460 5.27 45.71 -28.19
N LYS A 461 4.16 45.04 -28.51
CA LYS A 461 2.96 45.65 -29.05
C LYS A 461 1.75 45.07 -28.34
N ASN A 462 0.96 45.93 -27.68
CA ASN A 462 -0.14 45.54 -26.80
C ASN A 462 0.26 44.46 -25.76
N GLY A 463 1.42 44.65 -25.12
CA GLY A 463 2.01 43.71 -24.14
C GLY A 463 2.62 42.43 -24.71
N LYS A 464 2.42 42.13 -26.01
CA LYS A 464 3.03 40.96 -26.66
C LYS A 464 4.45 41.30 -27.11
N VAL A 465 5.44 40.52 -26.68
CA VAL A 465 6.83 40.63 -27.14
C VAL A 465 6.93 40.07 -28.56
N LEU A 466 7.51 40.84 -29.48
CA LEU A 466 7.65 40.47 -30.89
C LEU A 466 9.11 40.22 -31.25
N PRO A 467 9.44 39.15 -32.00
CA PRO A 467 10.82 38.76 -32.30
C PRO A 467 11.43 39.62 -33.43
N VAL A 468 11.52 40.93 -33.21
CA VAL A 468 12.03 41.89 -34.20
C VAL A 468 13.54 42.08 -34.10
N THR A 469 14.20 42.23 -35.26
CA THR A 469 15.59 42.70 -35.35
C THR A 469 15.58 44.04 -36.08
N GLY A 470 16.19 45.08 -35.51
CA GLY A 470 16.08 46.44 -36.03
C GLY A 470 16.41 47.53 -35.04
N PHE A 471 16.29 48.78 -35.48
CA PHE A 471 16.38 49.97 -34.64
C PHE A 471 14.98 50.40 -34.19
N TYR A 472 14.76 50.51 -32.89
CA TYR A 472 13.47 50.89 -32.31
C TYR A 472 13.64 51.91 -31.19
N SER A 473 12.80 52.93 -31.18
CA SER A 473 12.93 54.07 -30.24
C SER A 473 11.93 54.00 -29.09
N ASN A 474 12.32 54.60 -27.96
CA ASN A 474 11.43 55.02 -26.88
C ASN A 474 11.87 56.41 -26.38
N SER A 475 11.30 56.90 -25.27
CA SER A 475 11.64 58.20 -24.69
C SER A 475 13.12 58.38 -24.34
N ASN A 476 13.88 57.27 -24.21
CA ASN A 476 15.26 57.26 -23.75
C ASN A 476 16.26 57.14 -24.93
N GLY A 477 15.77 57.14 -26.17
CA GLY A 477 16.56 57.07 -27.40
C GLY A 477 16.21 55.86 -28.28
N THR A 478 17.08 55.62 -29.26
CA THR A 478 16.94 54.51 -30.23
C THR A 478 17.84 53.35 -29.84
N TRP A 479 17.32 52.13 -29.92
CA TRP A 479 17.97 50.91 -29.45
C TRP A 479 18.11 49.90 -30.58
N TYR A 480 19.22 49.15 -30.59
CA TYR A 480 19.42 48.01 -31.47
C TYR A 480 18.90 46.73 -30.81
N LEU A 481 17.90 46.12 -31.45
CA LEU A 481 17.28 44.90 -31.00
C LEU A 481 17.60 43.73 -31.92
N VAL A 482 17.73 42.55 -31.32
CA VAL A 482 17.89 41.26 -32.00
C VAL A 482 16.88 40.28 -31.41
N GLY A 483 16.05 39.68 -32.26
CA GLY A 483 15.03 38.70 -31.83
C GLY A 483 14.02 39.24 -30.81
N GLY A 484 13.78 40.56 -30.80
CA GLY A 484 12.83 41.24 -29.92
C GLY A 484 13.42 41.81 -28.63
N LYS A 485 14.71 41.60 -28.36
CA LYS A 485 15.41 42.03 -27.15
C LYS A 485 16.54 43.02 -27.49
N VAL A 486 16.74 44.05 -26.66
CA VAL A 486 17.86 45.00 -26.78
C VAL A 486 19.18 44.26 -26.55
N ASN A 487 20.14 44.42 -27.46
CA ASN A 487 21.45 43.81 -27.34
C ASN A 487 22.44 44.76 -26.66
N PHE A 488 22.36 44.86 -25.33
CA PHE A 488 23.22 45.75 -24.51
C PHE A 488 24.74 45.47 -24.62
N TYR A 489 25.14 44.32 -25.16
CA TYR A 489 26.55 43.96 -25.35
C TYR A 489 27.08 44.32 -26.74
N PHE A 490 26.24 44.84 -27.64
CA PHE A 490 26.65 45.19 -29.00
C PHE A 490 27.19 46.63 -29.05
N THR A 491 28.46 46.75 -29.43
CA THR A 491 29.11 48.00 -29.86
C THR A 491 29.69 47.81 -31.26
N GLY A 492 29.54 48.81 -32.12
CA GLY A 492 29.98 48.79 -33.51
C GLY A 492 28.87 49.15 -34.51
N THR A 493 29.12 48.90 -35.80
CA THR A 493 28.17 49.22 -36.87
C THR A 493 27.14 48.10 -37.03
N ALA A 494 25.87 48.39 -36.74
CA ALA A 494 24.74 47.50 -37.03
C ALA A 494 24.10 47.85 -38.38
N LYS A 495 23.66 46.84 -39.13
CA LYS A 495 22.93 47.00 -40.38
C LYS A 495 21.61 46.24 -40.35
N CYS A 496 20.50 46.95 -40.55
CA CYS A 496 19.15 46.44 -40.51
C CYS A 496 18.44 46.77 -41.83
N GLY A 497 18.48 45.85 -42.79
CA GLY A 497 18.02 46.10 -44.16
C GLY A 497 18.94 47.12 -44.86
N SER A 498 18.37 48.26 -45.25
CA SER A 498 19.10 49.40 -45.81
C SER A 498 19.61 50.40 -44.76
N ASP A 499 19.07 50.38 -43.53
CA ASP A 499 19.52 51.30 -42.48
C ASP A 499 20.80 50.77 -41.81
N THR A 500 21.78 51.64 -41.63
CA THR A 500 23.09 51.34 -41.03
C THR A 500 23.40 52.39 -39.97
N ARG A 501 23.65 51.97 -38.73
CA ARG A 501 23.90 52.87 -37.59
C ARG A 501 25.10 52.39 -36.78
N TYR A 502 25.82 53.34 -36.18
CA TYR A 502 26.76 53.02 -35.11
C TYR A 502 26.00 52.89 -33.78
N VAL A 503 26.34 51.86 -33.03
CA VAL A 503 25.67 51.46 -31.79
C VAL A 503 26.74 51.30 -30.72
N VAL A 504 26.47 51.74 -29.49
CA VAL A 504 27.35 51.54 -28.33
C VAL A 504 26.51 50.97 -27.19
N ASN A 505 26.92 49.83 -26.63
CA ASN A 505 26.19 49.10 -25.59
C ASN A 505 24.68 48.93 -25.90
N GLY A 506 24.34 48.61 -27.16
CA GLY A 506 22.96 48.44 -27.63
C GLY A 506 22.15 49.71 -27.91
N ARG A 507 22.67 50.91 -27.59
CA ARG A 507 22.03 52.20 -27.90
C ARG A 507 22.61 52.77 -29.21
N VAL A 508 21.74 53.19 -30.14
CA VAL A 508 22.15 53.90 -31.34
C VAL A 508 22.72 55.26 -30.93
N GLN A 509 23.90 55.59 -31.44
CA GLN A 509 24.41 56.95 -31.37
C GLN A 509 23.86 57.71 -32.57
N ASP A 510 22.95 58.66 -32.32
CA ASP A 510 22.68 59.70 -33.31
C ASP A 510 23.97 60.51 -33.52
N PRO A 511 24.28 60.95 -34.75
CA PRO A 511 25.57 61.56 -35.06
C PRO A 511 25.71 62.92 -34.35
N TYR A 512 26.36 62.91 -33.18
CA TYR A 512 26.83 64.10 -32.50
C TYR A 512 27.89 64.81 -33.34
N GLY A 513 27.44 65.74 -34.19
CA GLY A 513 28.24 66.90 -34.58
C GLY A 513 29.59 66.65 -35.27
N ILE A 514 29.82 65.52 -35.94
CA ILE A 514 31.01 65.36 -36.79
C ILE A 514 30.90 66.35 -37.95
N SER A 515 31.57 67.51 -37.80
CA SER A 515 31.77 68.43 -38.91
C SER A 515 32.53 67.71 -40.02
N SER A 516 32.19 67.97 -41.28
CA SER A 516 32.79 67.31 -42.44
C SER A 516 34.20 67.81 -42.77
N ASP A 517 35.02 68.12 -41.77
CA ASP A 517 36.45 68.35 -41.94
C ASP A 517 37.20 67.02 -41.78
N ASN A 518 37.90 66.62 -42.83
CA ASN A 518 38.62 65.34 -42.92
C ASN A 518 39.98 65.36 -42.17
N SER A 519 40.20 66.34 -41.28
CA SER A 519 41.40 66.38 -40.43
C SER A 519 41.22 65.48 -39.20
N GLN A 520 41.89 64.31 -39.21
CA GLN A 520 41.96 63.42 -38.05
C GLN A 520 42.46 64.21 -36.83
N LYS A 521 41.66 64.22 -35.76
CA LYS A 521 42.06 64.77 -34.45
C LYS A 521 42.66 63.70 -33.57
N TYR A 522 43.55 64.11 -32.68
CA TYR A 522 44.38 63.22 -31.87
C TYR A 522 44.13 63.41 -30.37
N PHE A 523 44.23 62.30 -29.65
CA PHE A 523 44.15 62.21 -28.20
C PHE A 523 45.46 61.63 -27.69
N VAL A 524 46.17 62.37 -26.84
CA VAL A 524 47.46 61.93 -26.28
C VAL A 524 47.25 61.59 -24.81
N VAL A 525 47.74 60.44 -24.36
CA VAL A 525 47.67 60.01 -22.96
C VAL A 525 49.09 59.87 -22.42
N PHE A 526 49.36 60.47 -21.27
CA PHE A 526 50.52 60.18 -20.43
C PHE A 526 49.99 59.54 -19.15
N GLY A 527 50.44 58.33 -18.80
CA GLY A 527 49.77 57.56 -17.73
C GLY A 527 50.66 56.55 -17.00
N ASP A 528 50.12 55.99 -15.92
CA ASP A 528 50.74 54.87 -15.21
C ASP A 528 50.11 53.51 -15.59
N SER A 529 50.17 52.52 -14.70
CA SER A 529 49.47 51.23 -14.83
C SER A 529 47.96 51.34 -15.17
N VAL A 530 47.28 52.40 -14.75
CA VAL A 530 45.86 52.65 -15.05
C VAL A 530 45.68 53.09 -16.51
N GLY A 531 46.56 53.98 -16.99
CA GLY A 531 46.60 54.42 -18.39
C GLY A 531 47.12 53.34 -19.35
N GLU A 532 47.90 52.36 -18.86
CA GLU A 532 48.19 51.14 -19.61
C GLU A 532 46.98 50.19 -19.67
N GLY A 533 46.14 50.14 -18.62
CA GLY A 533 45.05 49.17 -18.49
C GLY A 533 45.47 47.86 -17.81
N LEU A 534 46.45 47.92 -16.89
CA LEU A 534 46.91 46.75 -16.13
C LEU A 534 45.74 46.16 -15.33
N GLY A 535 45.53 44.84 -15.47
CA GLY A 535 44.36 44.13 -14.92
C GLY A 535 43.30 43.74 -15.97
N LEU A 536 43.27 44.41 -17.13
CA LEU A 536 42.34 44.11 -18.25
C LEU A 536 42.83 42.96 -19.15
N VAL A 537 43.18 41.80 -18.57
CA VAL A 537 43.76 40.67 -19.32
C VAL A 537 42.77 40.10 -20.34
N GLY A 538 42.97 40.44 -21.62
CA GLY A 538 42.09 40.10 -22.75
C GLY A 538 41.09 41.19 -23.13
N ASP A 539 40.86 42.16 -22.25
CA ASP A 539 39.85 43.23 -22.37
C ASP A 539 40.47 44.63 -22.56
N ILE A 540 41.71 44.72 -23.06
CA ILE A 540 42.47 45.98 -23.20
C ILE A 540 41.74 47.08 -24.00
N ASN A 541 40.86 46.71 -24.92
CA ASN A 541 40.04 47.66 -25.68
C ASN A 541 38.92 48.31 -24.83
N LEU A 542 38.63 47.78 -23.64
CA LEU A 542 37.70 48.35 -22.66
C LEU A 542 38.41 49.30 -21.67
N ARG A 543 39.69 49.60 -21.89
CA ARG A 543 40.40 50.65 -21.15
C ARG A 543 39.71 51.99 -21.38
N HIS A 544 39.64 52.77 -20.30
CA HIS A 544 38.91 54.03 -20.27
C HIS A 544 39.37 55.01 -21.37
N THR A 545 40.67 55.09 -21.68
CA THR A 545 41.20 55.94 -22.76
C THR A 545 40.70 55.51 -24.15
N THR A 546 40.66 54.20 -24.40
CA THR A 546 40.13 53.61 -25.64
C THR A 546 38.64 53.91 -25.77
N LEU A 547 37.88 53.79 -24.68
CA LEU A 547 36.46 54.13 -24.65
C LEU A 547 36.22 55.63 -24.92
N ILE A 548 37.07 56.52 -24.39
CA ILE A 548 37.03 57.96 -24.65
C ILE A 548 37.38 58.26 -26.13
N SER A 549 38.46 57.65 -26.64
CA SER A 549 38.95 57.91 -27.99
C SER A 549 37.99 57.41 -29.07
N GLU A 550 37.38 56.23 -28.87
CA GLU A 550 36.30 55.72 -29.71
C GLU A 550 35.04 56.62 -29.62
N ALA A 551 34.62 57.03 -28.42
CA ALA A 551 33.42 57.85 -28.25
C ALA A 551 33.55 59.26 -28.87
N LEU A 552 34.75 59.84 -28.85
CA LEU A 552 35.04 61.16 -29.42
C LEU A 552 35.59 61.09 -30.86
N ASN A 553 35.72 59.89 -31.45
CA ASN A 553 36.33 59.65 -32.77
C ASN A 553 37.75 60.24 -32.91
N LEU A 554 38.54 60.18 -31.83
CA LEU A 554 39.91 60.65 -31.76
C LEU A 554 40.89 59.50 -31.99
N ARG A 555 42.02 59.78 -32.64
CA ARG A 555 43.09 58.79 -32.77
C ARG A 555 44.03 58.88 -31.56
N GLU A 556 44.00 57.83 -30.75
CA GLU A 556 44.78 57.72 -29.53
C GLU A 556 46.28 57.49 -29.79
N TYR A 557 47.10 58.20 -29.02
CA TYR A 557 48.52 57.97 -28.80
C TYR A 557 48.74 57.82 -27.30
N ASN A 558 48.84 56.58 -26.83
CA ASN A 558 48.96 56.27 -25.42
C ASN A 558 50.43 56.00 -25.04
N PHE A 559 50.94 56.84 -24.16
CA PHE A 559 52.28 56.83 -23.60
C PHE A 559 52.20 56.59 -22.09
N SER A 560 51.60 55.46 -21.71
CA SER A 560 51.56 55.02 -20.31
C SER A 560 52.61 53.95 -20.00
N LYS A 561 53.04 53.86 -18.74
CA LYS A 561 53.89 52.77 -18.25
C LYS A 561 53.58 52.39 -16.80
N SER A 562 53.48 51.09 -16.51
CA SER A 562 53.31 50.60 -15.13
C SER A 562 54.41 51.10 -14.19
N ALA A 563 54.00 51.50 -12.98
CA ALA A 563 54.83 52.12 -11.94
C ALA A 563 55.52 53.45 -12.33
N ALA A 564 55.05 54.12 -13.40
CA ALA A 564 55.46 55.48 -13.73
C ALA A 564 54.98 56.52 -12.70
N GLY A 565 55.79 57.55 -12.49
CA GLY A 565 55.46 58.73 -11.71
C GLY A 565 56.09 60.01 -12.27
N TYR A 566 55.85 61.14 -11.61
CA TYR A 566 56.48 62.43 -11.92
C TYR A 566 57.93 62.52 -11.46
N LEU A 567 58.34 61.68 -10.50
CA LEU A 567 59.68 61.61 -9.93
C LEU A 567 60.41 60.30 -10.26
N TYR A 568 59.71 59.19 -10.54
CA TYR A 568 60.28 57.86 -10.32
C TYR A 568 59.88 56.74 -11.29
N GLU A 569 60.81 55.79 -11.48
CA GLU A 569 60.61 54.40 -11.90
C GLU A 569 61.40 53.48 -10.95
N SER A 570 60.94 52.23 -10.74
CA SER A 570 61.37 51.24 -9.72
C SER A 570 62.85 50.85 -9.60
N ARG A 571 63.79 51.61 -10.18
CA ARG A 571 65.25 51.38 -10.15
C ARG A 571 66.11 52.64 -9.99
N GLY A 572 65.56 53.73 -9.44
CA GLY A 572 66.30 54.75 -8.69
C GLY A 572 67.46 55.49 -9.37
N ASP A 573 67.17 56.67 -9.89
CA ASP A 573 68.03 57.86 -9.90
C ASP A 573 67.10 59.09 -9.91
N GLY A 574 67.52 60.23 -9.32
CA GLY A 574 66.66 61.42 -9.13
C GLY A 574 66.89 62.54 -10.15
N LEU A 575 65.91 63.47 -10.24
CA LEU A 575 65.73 64.57 -11.21
C LEU A 575 65.04 64.16 -12.53
N PRO A 576 64.30 65.08 -13.21
CA PRO A 576 63.06 64.75 -13.89
C PRO A 576 63.31 64.04 -15.21
N THR A 577 62.92 62.77 -15.27
CA THR A 577 63.14 61.91 -16.43
C THR A 577 61.85 61.29 -16.93
N TYR A 578 61.08 60.55 -16.13
CA TYR A 578 60.15 59.60 -16.74
C TYR A 578 59.01 60.19 -17.58
N LEU A 579 58.22 61.13 -17.05
CA LEU A 579 57.15 61.79 -17.82
C LEU A 579 57.69 62.76 -18.89
N ASP A 580 58.84 63.40 -18.66
CA ASP A 580 59.52 64.23 -19.68
C ASP A 580 60.12 63.39 -20.82
N GLU A 581 60.64 62.20 -20.54
CA GLU A 581 61.05 61.18 -21.50
C GLU A 581 59.84 60.69 -22.29
N LEU A 582 58.72 60.39 -21.65
CA LEU A 582 57.47 60.06 -22.35
C LEU A 582 57.01 61.19 -23.27
N ASN A 583 57.10 62.46 -22.84
CA ASN A 583 56.80 63.61 -23.71
C ASN A 583 57.80 63.72 -24.87
N ASN A 584 59.08 63.43 -24.66
CA ASN A 584 60.09 63.42 -25.73
C ASN A 584 59.92 62.22 -26.68
N ILE A 585 59.51 61.05 -26.18
CA ILE A 585 59.10 59.88 -26.97
C ILE A 585 57.86 60.24 -27.79
N ALA A 586 56.87 60.92 -27.21
CA ALA A 586 55.66 61.35 -27.89
C ALA A 586 55.96 62.36 -29.03
N LYS A 587 56.81 63.37 -28.77
CA LYS A 587 57.33 64.29 -29.80
C LYS A 587 58.01 63.56 -30.97
N ASN A 588 58.73 62.48 -30.69
CA ASN A 588 59.44 61.70 -31.70
C ASN A 588 58.53 60.68 -32.42
N ALA A 589 57.45 60.22 -31.77
CA ALA A 589 56.47 59.28 -32.31
C ALA A 589 55.37 59.95 -33.15
N MET A 590 55.22 61.27 -33.06
CA MET A 590 54.21 62.06 -33.75
C MET A 590 54.85 63.09 -34.70
N THR A 591 54.28 63.26 -35.89
CA THR A 591 54.70 64.36 -36.79
C THR A 591 54.20 65.71 -36.27
N GLN A 592 54.86 66.81 -36.68
CA GLN A 592 54.41 68.18 -36.33
C GLN A 592 52.93 68.44 -36.67
N SER A 593 52.44 67.88 -37.78
CA SER A 593 51.03 68.01 -38.18
C SER A 593 50.07 67.21 -37.29
N GLN A 594 50.54 66.17 -36.60
CA GLN A 594 49.73 65.41 -35.65
C GLN A 594 49.72 66.11 -34.29
N ILE A 595 50.88 66.57 -33.82
CA ILE A 595 51.03 67.37 -32.60
C ILE A 595 50.13 68.63 -32.67
N ALA A 596 50.12 69.33 -33.80
CA ALA A 596 49.28 70.51 -34.02
C ALA A 596 47.76 70.21 -34.13
N ASN A 597 47.38 68.95 -34.35
CA ASN A 597 45.99 68.46 -34.40
C ASN A 597 45.59 67.62 -33.18
N THR A 598 46.46 67.51 -32.17
CA THR A 598 46.06 67.04 -30.84
C THR A 598 45.12 68.07 -30.23
N CYS A 599 43.90 67.66 -29.91
CA CYS A 599 42.89 68.51 -29.27
C CYS A 599 42.74 68.21 -27.77
N VAL A 600 43.17 67.01 -27.33
CA VAL A 600 43.06 66.58 -25.94
C VAL A 600 44.37 65.89 -25.53
N VAL A 601 44.93 66.30 -24.39
CA VAL A 601 45.97 65.58 -23.66
C VAL A 601 45.41 65.16 -22.30
N LEU A 602 45.49 63.87 -21.97
CA LEU A 602 45.17 63.32 -20.67
C LEU A 602 46.46 62.96 -19.93
N ILE A 603 46.57 63.39 -18.68
CA ILE A 603 47.72 63.13 -17.80
C ILE A 603 47.20 62.41 -16.55
N GLU A 604 47.71 61.20 -16.33
CA GLU A 604 47.36 60.33 -15.20
C GLU A 604 48.65 59.91 -14.46
N GLY A 605 48.66 59.98 -13.13
CA GLY A 605 49.81 59.56 -12.33
C GLY A 605 49.88 60.26 -10.98
N GLY A 606 51.02 60.14 -10.29
CA GLY A 606 51.28 60.77 -8.98
C GLY A 606 51.10 59.84 -7.78
N LEU A 607 50.29 58.79 -7.93
CA LEU A 607 50.06 57.80 -6.87
C LEU A 607 51.34 57.01 -6.54
N ASN A 608 52.11 56.61 -7.57
CA ASN A 608 53.35 55.85 -7.39
C ASN A 608 54.43 56.67 -6.66
N ASP A 609 54.52 57.97 -6.97
CA ASP A 609 55.45 58.90 -6.31
C ASP A 609 55.16 59.01 -4.81
N TYR A 610 53.89 59.19 -4.44
CA TYR A 610 53.47 59.30 -3.05
C TYR A 610 53.61 57.98 -2.27
N LEU A 611 53.24 56.84 -2.87
CA LEU A 611 53.33 55.53 -2.23
C LEU A 611 54.77 55.14 -1.91
N GLN A 612 55.73 55.52 -2.75
CA GLN A 612 57.13 55.25 -2.47
C GLN A 612 57.73 56.21 -1.44
N TYR A 613 57.36 57.49 -1.49
CA TYR A 613 57.84 58.51 -0.54
C TYR A 613 57.64 58.08 0.92
N GLN A 614 56.51 57.45 1.25
CA GLN A 614 56.24 56.97 2.62
C GLN A 614 57.09 55.79 3.10
N ASN A 615 57.93 55.19 2.24
CA ASN A 615 58.79 54.06 2.59
C ASN A 615 60.27 54.42 2.81
N TRP A 616 60.74 55.58 2.34
CA TRP A 616 62.15 56.00 2.44
C TRP A 616 62.32 57.34 3.17
N GLY A 617 63.03 57.33 4.29
CA GLY A 617 63.34 58.53 5.07
C GLY A 617 64.44 59.39 4.44
N TYR A 618 64.10 60.14 3.39
CA TYR A 618 64.96 61.19 2.83
C TYR A 618 64.99 62.43 3.73
N GLY A 619 66.15 63.10 3.79
CA GLY A 619 66.47 64.10 4.82
C GLY A 619 66.33 65.57 4.42
N ASP A 620 65.86 65.87 3.20
CA ASP A 620 65.65 67.23 2.67
C ASP A 620 64.28 67.31 1.98
N ASP A 621 63.70 68.51 1.89
CA ASP A 621 62.27 68.76 1.62
C ASP A 621 61.75 68.09 0.33
N PRO A 622 61.00 66.98 0.43
CA PRO A 622 60.60 66.15 -0.71
C PRO A 622 59.38 66.73 -1.44
N GLU A 623 58.63 67.62 -0.79
CA GLU A 623 57.49 68.32 -1.37
C GLU A 623 57.99 69.24 -2.49
N GLU A 624 59.09 69.96 -2.27
CA GLU A 624 59.69 70.90 -3.24
C GLU A 624 60.18 70.20 -4.52
N TYR A 625 60.71 68.98 -4.41
CA TYR A 625 61.13 68.17 -5.57
C TYR A 625 59.96 67.71 -6.43
N LEU A 626 58.86 67.25 -5.81
CA LEU A 626 57.64 66.85 -6.51
C LEU A 626 57.05 68.05 -7.26
N LYS A 627 56.88 69.19 -6.56
CA LYS A 627 56.42 70.47 -7.12
C LYS A 627 57.23 70.90 -8.35
N THR A 628 58.56 70.87 -8.24
CA THR A 628 59.47 71.29 -9.30
C THR A 628 59.37 70.38 -10.53
N SER A 629 59.30 69.07 -10.33
CA SER A 629 59.26 68.08 -11.43
C SER A 629 57.93 68.12 -12.16
N VAL A 630 56.83 68.21 -11.41
CA VAL A 630 55.48 68.52 -11.90
C VAL A 630 55.46 69.79 -12.76
N LYS A 631 56.01 70.90 -12.26
CA LYS A 631 56.04 72.19 -12.95
C LYS A 631 56.82 72.13 -14.26
N ASN A 632 57.95 71.43 -14.28
CA ASN A 632 58.78 71.23 -15.47
C ASN A 632 58.02 70.42 -16.53
N PHE A 633 57.45 69.27 -16.16
CA PHE A 633 56.69 68.43 -17.09
C PHE A 633 55.48 69.16 -17.68
N ILE A 634 54.68 69.87 -16.88
CA ILE A 634 53.52 70.64 -17.39
C ILE A 634 53.98 71.72 -18.39
N SER A 635 55.09 72.39 -18.10
CA SER A 635 55.70 73.36 -19.02
C SER A 635 56.16 72.70 -20.32
N ALA A 636 56.74 71.50 -20.25
CA ALA A 636 57.18 70.72 -21.38
C ALA A 636 56.00 70.18 -22.23
N VAL A 637 54.88 69.77 -21.62
CA VAL A 637 53.68 69.33 -22.35
C VAL A 637 52.99 70.54 -23.00
N ARG A 638 52.75 71.63 -22.27
CA ARG A 638 52.05 72.82 -22.80
C ARG A 638 52.82 73.50 -23.94
N SER A 639 54.15 73.53 -23.89
CA SER A 639 54.99 74.03 -24.99
C SER A 639 55.00 73.12 -26.23
N THR A 640 54.53 71.87 -26.10
CA THR A 640 54.45 70.89 -27.18
C THR A 640 53.06 70.87 -27.81
N TYR A 641 52.02 70.77 -26.99
CA TYR A 641 50.61 70.67 -27.41
C TYR A 641 49.91 72.00 -27.16
N THR A 642 50.29 73.01 -27.95
CA THR A 642 49.86 74.42 -27.77
C THR A 642 48.36 74.66 -28.01
N ASN A 643 47.67 73.72 -28.65
CA ASN A 643 46.28 73.83 -29.11
C ASN A 643 45.35 72.78 -28.47
N ALA A 644 45.84 72.06 -27.45
CA ALA A 644 45.11 70.98 -26.81
C ALA A 644 44.61 71.39 -25.43
N ASP A 645 43.40 70.97 -25.06
CA ASP A 645 42.98 70.99 -23.67
C ASP A 645 43.74 69.93 -22.88
N ILE A 646 44.19 70.27 -21.68
CA ILE A 646 44.99 69.39 -20.83
C ILE A 646 44.18 68.98 -19.61
N TYR A 647 43.93 67.69 -19.49
CA TYR A 647 43.15 67.08 -18.42
C TYR A 647 44.08 66.33 -17.47
N PHE A 648 44.05 66.69 -16.19
CA PHE A 648 44.71 65.96 -15.12
C PHE A 648 43.69 65.06 -14.44
N ALA A 649 44.00 63.77 -14.43
CA ALA A 649 43.17 62.73 -13.86
C ALA A 649 43.87 62.13 -12.65
N TYR A 650 43.17 62.07 -11.53
CA TYR A 650 43.65 61.47 -10.28
C TYR A 650 42.60 60.50 -9.72
N GLY A 651 43.00 59.54 -8.90
CA GLY A 651 42.09 58.54 -8.32
C GLY A 651 42.10 58.57 -6.79
N GLU A 652 40.93 58.67 -6.16
CA GLU A 652 40.83 58.44 -4.72
C GLU A 652 40.95 56.96 -4.40
N GLY A 653 42.03 56.57 -3.71
CA GLY A 653 42.14 55.22 -3.17
C GLY A 653 41.13 54.91 -2.07
N THR A 654 40.89 53.63 -1.80
CA THR A 654 39.92 53.15 -0.80
C THR A 654 40.33 53.38 0.66
N SER A 655 41.49 54.00 0.91
CA SER A 655 41.92 54.39 2.26
C SER A 655 42.13 55.91 2.37
N ARG A 656 41.80 56.47 3.53
CA ARG A 656 41.86 57.93 3.80
C ARG A 656 43.22 58.55 3.46
N ARG A 657 44.30 57.80 3.73
CA ARG A 657 45.71 58.14 3.43
C ARG A 657 45.99 58.36 1.94
N TRP A 658 45.13 57.86 1.03
CA TRP A 658 45.25 58.04 -0.43
C TRP A 658 44.42 59.24 -0.93
N ALA A 659 43.40 59.68 -0.18
CA ALA A 659 42.62 60.87 -0.52
C ALA A 659 43.37 62.17 -0.16
N ASP A 660 43.99 62.19 1.03
CA ASP A 660 44.77 63.33 1.53
C ASP A 660 45.96 63.62 0.59
N ALA A 661 46.67 62.56 0.17
CA ALA A 661 47.78 62.57 -0.79
C ALA A 661 47.49 63.29 -2.11
N ASN A 662 46.37 62.92 -2.76
CA ASN A 662 45.97 63.51 -4.02
C ASN A 662 45.54 64.98 -3.84
N THR A 663 44.96 65.33 -2.68
CA THR A 663 44.52 66.70 -2.38
C THR A 663 45.69 67.66 -2.27
N GLU A 664 46.79 67.24 -1.61
CA GLU A 664 48.05 68.00 -1.54
C GLU A 664 48.66 68.16 -2.94
N LEU A 665 48.79 67.06 -3.71
CA LEU A 665 49.23 67.05 -5.11
C LEU A 665 48.45 68.04 -5.99
N ILE A 666 47.11 68.08 -5.89
CA ILE A 666 46.25 69.02 -6.62
C ILE A 666 46.55 70.48 -6.26
N SER A 667 46.73 70.78 -4.98
CA SER A 667 47.09 72.15 -4.56
C SER A 667 48.44 72.60 -5.14
N GLU A 668 49.37 71.66 -5.36
CA GLU A 668 50.66 71.92 -5.97
C GLU A 668 50.61 72.00 -7.50
N TYR A 669 49.78 71.20 -8.17
CA TYR A 669 49.49 71.40 -9.60
C TYR A 669 48.90 72.78 -9.86
N GLU A 670 47.91 73.20 -9.05
CA GLU A 670 47.28 74.51 -9.15
C GLU A 670 48.26 75.66 -8.87
N THR A 671 49.11 75.52 -7.86
CA THR A 671 50.14 76.52 -7.53
C THR A 671 51.22 76.58 -8.61
N ALA A 672 51.64 75.44 -9.17
CA ALA A 672 52.59 75.39 -10.27
C ALA A 672 52.03 76.06 -11.53
N ILE A 673 50.80 75.77 -11.93
CA ILE A 673 50.13 76.39 -13.08
C ILE A 673 49.92 77.89 -12.84
N GLY A 674 49.42 78.28 -11.66
CA GLY A 674 49.23 79.69 -11.28
C GLY A 674 50.52 80.51 -11.18
N SER A 675 51.67 79.85 -11.02
CA SER A 675 53.00 80.49 -11.07
C SER A 675 53.58 80.67 -12.47
N VAL A 676 52.85 80.24 -13.52
CA VAL A 676 53.25 80.32 -14.93
C VAL A 676 52.16 80.98 -15.80
N TYR A 677 50.89 80.92 -15.41
CA TYR A 677 49.74 81.47 -16.14
C TYR A 677 48.69 82.08 -15.18
N ASP A 678 48.02 83.16 -15.60
CA ASP A 678 47.05 83.92 -14.79
C ASP A 678 45.72 83.14 -14.57
N ALA A 679 45.64 82.37 -13.49
CA ALA A 679 44.53 81.45 -13.21
C ALA A 679 43.36 82.09 -12.40
N VAL A 680 42.11 81.78 -12.79
CA VAL A 680 40.89 82.06 -12.01
C VAL A 680 40.14 80.75 -11.74
N LYS A 681 39.73 80.51 -10.48
CA LYS A 681 38.96 79.31 -10.08
C LYS A 681 37.45 79.50 -10.23
N ASP A 682 36.75 78.49 -10.74
CA ASP A 682 35.28 78.38 -10.66
C ASP A 682 34.82 77.38 -9.59
N SER A 683 33.62 77.61 -9.07
CA SER A 683 33.05 77.08 -7.82
C SER A 683 32.28 75.75 -7.96
N ALA A 684 32.46 75.02 -9.07
CA ALA A 684 31.65 73.86 -9.44
C ALA A 684 32.27 72.48 -9.14
N GLY A 685 33.42 72.41 -8.46
CA GLY A 685 34.07 71.14 -8.10
C GLY A 685 34.84 70.45 -9.23
N VAL A 686 35.03 71.14 -10.36
CA VAL A 686 36.11 70.89 -11.32
C VAL A 686 36.96 72.16 -11.30
N ASN A 687 38.22 72.05 -10.89
CA ASN A 687 39.10 73.21 -10.84
C ASN A 687 39.54 73.53 -12.27
N MET A 688 38.78 74.39 -12.95
CA MET A 688 39.20 74.94 -14.23
C MET A 688 40.26 76.01 -14.01
N VAL A 689 41.30 75.98 -14.84
CA VAL A 689 42.24 77.10 -15.00
C VAL A 689 42.24 77.50 -16.47
N ASP A 690 41.77 78.71 -16.75
CA ASP A 690 41.80 79.29 -18.09
C ASP A 690 43.24 79.67 -18.44
N GLY A 691 43.71 79.22 -19.61
CA GLY A 691 45.06 79.45 -20.10
C GLY A 691 45.08 80.49 -21.21
N ASN A 692 46.22 81.18 -21.36
CA ASN A 692 46.39 82.12 -22.47
C ASN A 692 46.09 81.47 -23.83
N ASN A 693 45.35 82.20 -24.68
CA ASN A 693 44.79 81.79 -25.98
C ASN A 693 43.60 80.80 -25.95
N GLY A 694 42.91 80.63 -24.82
CA GLY A 694 41.63 79.91 -24.77
C GLY A 694 41.75 78.38 -24.77
N ASN A 695 42.85 77.86 -24.24
CA ASN A 695 42.99 76.44 -23.87
C ASN A 695 42.81 76.32 -22.36
N ALA A 696 42.12 75.30 -21.88
CA ALA A 696 41.89 75.11 -20.46
C ALA A 696 42.75 73.98 -19.85
N TYR A 697 42.87 74.03 -18.53
CA TYR A 697 43.30 72.91 -17.69
C TYR A 697 42.15 72.44 -16.82
N TYR A 698 41.95 71.13 -16.73
CA TYR A 698 40.85 70.52 -15.98
C TYR A 698 41.38 69.45 -15.02
N PHE A 699 40.89 69.44 -13.78
CA PHE A 699 41.20 68.42 -12.77
C PHE A 699 39.95 67.62 -12.42
N TYR A 700 40.01 66.28 -12.49
CA TYR A 700 38.88 65.43 -12.10
C TYR A 700 39.30 64.14 -11.38
N ASN A 701 38.49 63.75 -10.39
CA ASN A 701 38.62 62.44 -9.75
C ASN A 701 38.02 61.35 -10.66
N MET A 702 38.88 60.47 -11.16
CA MET A 702 38.57 59.27 -11.94
C MET A 702 37.65 58.29 -11.22
N LEU A 703 37.96 57.90 -9.98
CA LEU A 703 37.28 56.83 -9.23
C LEU A 703 37.08 57.21 -7.77
N GLY A 704 35.86 56.98 -7.27
CA GLY A 704 35.56 57.13 -5.85
C GLY A 704 35.78 55.83 -5.07
N GLN A 705 35.64 55.91 -3.74
CA GLN A 705 35.85 54.84 -2.77
C GLN A 705 34.79 53.71 -2.82
N ASN A 706 34.65 53.04 -3.96
CA ASN A 706 33.75 51.90 -4.15
C ASN A 706 34.55 50.67 -4.62
N ASP A 707 34.70 49.70 -3.72
CA ASP A 707 35.47 48.48 -3.92
C ASP A 707 35.07 47.68 -5.17
N SER A 708 33.79 47.78 -5.61
CA SER A 708 33.31 47.10 -6.83
C SER A 708 33.91 47.61 -8.15
N TYR A 709 34.62 48.75 -8.12
CA TYR A 709 35.33 49.29 -9.28
C TYR A 709 36.79 48.84 -9.39
N TYR A 710 37.27 48.03 -8.45
CA TYR A 710 38.66 47.57 -8.38
C TYR A 710 38.77 46.03 -8.48
N LEU A 711 39.96 45.56 -8.81
CA LEU A 711 40.38 44.15 -8.84
C LEU A 711 41.32 43.87 -7.65
N ASP A 712 41.61 42.59 -7.40
CA ASP A 712 42.68 42.20 -6.48
C ASP A 712 44.01 42.86 -6.90
N GLY A 713 44.64 43.60 -5.98
CA GLY A 713 45.79 44.47 -6.27
C GLY A 713 45.45 45.95 -6.49
N TYR A 714 44.19 46.37 -6.35
CA TYR A 714 43.70 47.75 -6.44
C TYR A 714 43.81 48.41 -7.84
N HIS A 715 43.97 47.62 -8.90
CA HIS A 715 43.79 48.13 -10.27
C HIS A 715 42.30 48.22 -10.66
N PRO A 716 41.88 49.17 -11.52
CA PRO A 716 40.47 49.29 -11.91
C PRO A 716 39.95 48.08 -12.69
N SER A 717 38.72 47.67 -12.41
CA SER A 717 38.03 46.63 -13.17
C SER A 717 37.47 47.18 -14.50
N VAL A 718 36.94 46.32 -15.38
CA VAL A 718 36.19 46.75 -16.57
C VAL A 718 35.05 47.73 -16.23
N ALA A 719 34.42 47.56 -15.06
CA ALA A 719 33.41 48.50 -14.57
C ALA A 719 34.03 49.84 -14.15
N GLY A 720 35.18 49.81 -13.44
CA GLY A 720 35.96 51.00 -13.12
C GLY A 720 36.36 51.79 -14.37
N HIS A 721 36.92 51.14 -15.39
CA HIS A 721 37.29 51.80 -16.64
C HIS A 721 36.10 52.42 -17.39
N ARG A 722 34.92 51.78 -17.38
CA ARG A 722 33.70 52.39 -17.95
C ARG A 722 33.28 53.65 -17.18
N ILE A 723 33.29 53.62 -15.85
CA ILE A 723 32.94 54.80 -15.02
C ILE A 723 33.94 55.95 -15.21
N MET A 724 35.24 55.67 -15.38
CA MET A 724 36.25 56.69 -15.70
C MET A 724 35.98 57.35 -17.05
N ALA A 725 35.67 56.56 -18.09
CA ALA A 725 35.32 57.07 -19.41
C ALA A 725 34.02 57.89 -19.38
N ASP A 726 32.97 57.38 -18.74
CA ASP A 726 31.69 58.09 -18.60
C ASP A 726 31.86 59.44 -17.89
N LYS A 727 32.66 59.51 -16.83
CA LYS A 727 32.98 60.78 -16.15
C LYS A 727 33.70 61.77 -17.07
N PHE A 728 34.72 61.31 -17.79
CA PHE A 728 35.47 62.16 -18.72
C PHE A 728 34.55 62.72 -19.82
N LEU A 729 33.73 61.86 -20.44
CA LEU A 729 32.80 62.25 -21.49
C LEU A 729 31.71 63.21 -20.98
N ASN A 730 31.21 63.02 -19.75
CA ASN A 730 30.27 63.94 -19.10
C ASN A 730 30.89 65.29 -18.66
N MET A 731 32.22 65.38 -18.60
CA MET A 731 32.95 66.63 -18.38
C MET A 731 33.24 67.31 -19.72
N PHE A 732 33.73 66.57 -20.72
CA PHE A 732 34.02 67.05 -22.08
C PHE A 732 32.79 67.56 -22.84
N THR A 733 31.59 67.18 -22.42
CA THR A 733 30.31 67.64 -23.01
C THR A 733 29.68 68.84 -22.30
N LYS A 734 30.30 69.37 -21.24
CA LYS A 734 29.87 70.57 -20.52
C LYS A 734 30.71 71.77 -20.91
#